data_AF-A0A6L9EU81-F1
#
_entry.id   AF-A0A6L9EU81-F1
#
_cell.length_a   1.000
_cell.length_b   1.000
_cell.length_c   1.000
_cell.angle_alpha   90.00
_cell.angle_beta   90.00
_cell.angle_gamma   90.00
#
_symmetry.space_group_name_H-M   'P 1'
#
loop_
_entity.id
_entity.type
_entity.pdbx_description
1 polymer ?
#
loop_
_entity_poly.entity_id
_entity_poly.type
_entity_poly.pdbx_seq_one_letter_code
_entity_poly.pdbx_strand_id
1 'polypeptide(L)'
;MDQNMYETTINNIPISLATKILLETGMDVEIFKALIHEAVALIKESKVDSYITNLKKANVNEVYDLLLSSLENMPPRLPISFCTKCINKQEEIIELVLKVFSSKDSSKESEIVAAVNKFTSYYTKSSLTPNIINEKLGSNESIIYQLEDIDFEITNKSLSITGAKSLYFSNTGRVFAYDSGGIVTGESAIISTKPISITMNKENVIVESTHGDVFKYRNKMSIHEFIELYNELNPKVLKIHNLCSYILDGKSSYYCGNIQLNETEIKFTYTNYIKSIKYSHITDFKYNNHILTLKGCFISIADKKIIEELSLFYPSDEYVNELKGLIKPHINNNLDFSKIKGQYSLFTGELNNKYYFNEDVIVSLHKDLVIIISYDLAQPIGAFKLNSMKYYINSNKIFFINNDVIVTLDGFEELNNKLKTNNVEKVEDDLMIGQTPEGHPFIIVFSNNVLILKQSSNRHINSILTTNILDITLKGFSNEDSNLATVSINMIAGSELDINIIESHVPLLIKKTYKTSKIKILESANTPQLFTSWSRHLNDTLNYFYFSSMYCARSELDKVTKKGFLNLDDEDKAMIANILYYVAIEQKKQLDVISIYIPKIIEQQELLIMNNLNKSIDTTAFRILQKQLLAIGGQIKSSLNEIERSLSHIPYILHPQIDSRKALSDSRYSKFGQLALRGVSSLMFGSVMAFPLLAVAGFGFWKTYKLNKTLEEIEKKKVELYVYQALDSFEHLMNYMMPYYISEANEVLFNMCSNISKNYRSMLDLKEVKKELFERISDLYTFKQLPIGDTNIRTKKDIIEEIHRSANLSTLKDINPLYIIGGENYV
;
A
#
# COMPACT_ATOMS: atom_id res chain seq x y z
N MET A 1 -59.84 29.45 -36.25
CA MET A 1 -59.23 28.81 -35.07
C MET A 1 -58.39 27.62 -35.52
N ASP A 2 -57.07 27.69 -35.70
CA ASP A 2 -56.24 28.68 -36.39
C ASP A 2 -55.01 27.91 -36.89
N GLN A 3 -54.55 28.21 -38.10
CA GLN A 3 -53.28 27.72 -38.69
C GLN A 3 -52.10 27.81 -37.71
N ASN A 4 -52.14 28.78 -36.78
CA ASN A 4 -51.17 28.96 -35.71
C ASN A 4 -51.02 27.76 -34.77
N MET A 5 -52.05 26.93 -34.53
CA MET A 5 -51.94 25.85 -33.52
C MET A 5 -51.04 24.70 -33.98
N TYR A 6 -50.97 24.44 -35.29
CA TYR A 6 -50.16 23.37 -35.88
C TYR A 6 -48.69 23.79 -36.05
N GLU A 7 -48.42 25.01 -36.49
CA GLU A 7 -47.05 25.57 -36.48
C GLU A 7 -46.50 25.69 -35.06
N THR A 8 -47.34 26.00 -34.07
CA THR A 8 -46.93 26.02 -32.65
C THR A 8 -46.61 24.62 -32.11
N THR A 9 -47.23 23.56 -32.64
CA THR A 9 -46.96 22.18 -32.20
C THR A 9 -45.66 21.63 -32.81
N ILE A 10 -45.36 21.96 -34.06
CA ILE A 10 -44.08 21.63 -34.71
C ILE A 10 -42.93 22.44 -34.09
N ASN A 11 -43.14 23.72 -33.76
CA ASN A 11 -42.18 24.55 -33.04
C ASN A 11 -42.02 24.19 -31.55
N ASN A 12 -42.90 23.34 -31.00
CA ASN A 12 -42.86 22.84 -29.62
C ASN A 12 -42.42 21.38 -29.51
N ILE A 13 -41.86 20.76 -30.56
CA ILE A 13 -41.03 19.57 -30.37
C ILE A 13 -39.96 19.98 -29.35
N PRO A 14 -39.83 19.30 -28.20
CA PRO A 14 -38.85 19.69 -27.20
C PRO A 14 -37.50 19.74 -27.90
N ILE A 15 -36.87 20.92 -27.92
CA ILE A 15 -35.55 21.10 -28.53
C ILE A 15 -34.60 20.04 -27.95
N SER A 16 -34.76 19.66 -26.67
CA SER A 16 -34.03 18.55 -26.06
C SER A 16 -34.21 17.19 -26.75
N LEU A 17 -35.39 16.86 -27.29
CA LEU A 17 -35.65 15.59 -27.96
C LEU A 17 -35.14 15.61 -29.41
N ALA A 18 -35.40 16.71 -30.14
CA ALA A 18 -34.88 16.89 -31.49
C ALA A 18 -33.35 16.98 -31.50
N THR A 19 -32.77 17.78 -30.60
CA THR A 19 -31.31 17.92 -30.44
C THR A 19 -30.67 16.64 -29.92
N LYS A 20 -31.34 15.84 -29.08
CA LYS A 20 -30.82 14.53 -28.64
C LYS A 20 -30.85 13.49 -29.76
N ILE A 21 -31.93 13.43 -30.54
CA ILE A 21 -31.99 12.56 -31.74
C ILE A 21 -30.93 12.99 -32.75
N LEU A 22 -30.80 14.30 -33.04
CA LEU A 22 -29.78 14.82 -33.97
C LEU A 22 -28.34 14.60 -33.49
N LEU A 23 -28.05 14.77 -32.19
CA LEU A 23 -26.74 14.52 -31.60
C LEU A 23 -26.38 13.03 -31.54
N GLU A 24 -27.35 12.15 -31.29
CA GLU A 24 -27.12 10.71 -31.17
C GLU A 24 -27.13 10.00 -32.53
N THR A 25 -27.84 10.51 -33.54
CA THR A 25 -27.95 9.86 -34.86
C THR A 25 -27.10 10.52 -35.97
N GLY A 26 -26.58 11.74 -35.76
CA GLY A 26 -25.78 12.47 -36.75
C GLY A 26 -26.52 12.85 -38.04
N MET A 27 -27.86 12.85 -38.01
CA MET A 27 -28.72 13.08 -39.17
C MET A 27 -28.78 14.58 -39.49
N ASP A 28 -28.79 14.95 -40.78
CA ASP A 28 -28.90 16.35 -41.19
C ASP A 28 -30.28 16.93 -40.84
N VAL A 29 -30.27 18.14 -40.26
CA VAL A 29 -31.46 18.83 -39.74
C VAL A 29 -32.49 19.08 -40.83
N GLU A 30 -32.07 19.33 -42.07
CA GLU A 30 -32.97 19.62 -43.18
C GLU A 30 -33.65 18.35 -43.73
N ILE A 31 -32.99 17.19 -43.64
CA ILE A 31 -33.58 15.89 -44.01
C ILE A 31 -34.67 15.48 -42.99
N PHE A 32 -34.40 15.66 -41.70
CA PHE A 32 -35.38 15.38 -40.66
C PHE A 32 -36.61 16.30 -40.77
N LYS A 33 -36.40 17.58 -41.06
CA LYS A 33 -37.49 18.53 -41.31
C LYS A 33 -38.29 18.17 -42.56
N ALA A 34 -37.65 17.71 -43.64
CA ALA A 34 -38.34 17.31 -44.87
C ALA A 34 -39.29 16.12 -44.65
N LEU A 35 -38.84 15.09 -43.92
CA LEU A 35 -39.65 13.93 -43.56
C LEU A 35 -40.87 14.29 -42.71
N ILE A 36 -40.71 15.20 -41.75
CA ILE A 36 -41.83 15.69 -40.94
C ILE A 36 -42.77 16.57 -41.76
N HIS A 37 -42.25 17.41 -42.66
CA HIS A 37 -43.06 18.26 -43.53
C HIS A 37 -43.92 17.43 -44.51
N GLU A 38 -43.38 16.36 -45.07
CA GLU A 38 -44.08 15.49 -46.02
C GLU A 38 -45.18 14.66 -45.33
N ALA A 39 -44.89 14.14 -44.13
CA ALA A 39 -45.90 13.46 -43.30
C ALA A 39 -47.06 14.40 -42.91
N VAL A 40 -46.77 15.67 -42.62
CA VAL A 40 -47.79 16.68 -42.26
C VAL A 40 -48.56 17.18 -43.49
N ALA A 41 -47.92 17.26 -44.66
CA ALA A 41 -48.58 17.62 -45.92
C ALA A 41 -49.63 16.58 -46.34
N LEU A 42 -49.31 15.29 -46.19
CA LEU A 42 -50.23 14.18 -46.46
C LEU A 42 -51.45 14.18 -45.52
N ILE A 43 -51.26 14.59 -44.26
CA ILE A 43 -52.36 14.74 -43.30
C ILE A 43 -53.27 15.93 -43.67
N LYS A 44 -52.70 17.03 -44.19
CA LYS A 44 -53.43 18.25 -44.60
C LYS A 44 -54.33 18.05 -45.82
N GLU A 45 -54.02 17.14 -46.74
CA GLU A 45 -54.82 16.93 -47.95
C GLU A 45 -56.13 16.16 -47.70
N SER A 46 -56.24 15.45 -46.59
CA SER A 46 -57.49 14.82 -46.17
C SER A 46 -58.37 15.83 -45.40
N LYS A 47 -59.45 16.32 -46.02
CA LYS A 47 -60.42 17.23 -45.38
C LYS A 47 -61.15 16.51 -44.23
N VAL A 48 -60.80 16.84 -42.99
CA VAL A 48 -61.24 16.08 -41.80
C VAL A 48 -61.81 17.01 -40.72
N ASP A 49 -63.14 17.12 -40.68
CA ASP A 49 -63.86 17.44 -39.42
C ASP A 49 -64.89 16.34 -39.06
N SER A 50 -65.21 15.43 -39.99
CA SER A 50 -66.07 14.26 -39.74
C SER A 50 -65.29 12.95 -39.50
N TYR A 51 -63.97 12.95 -39.68
CA TYR A 51 -63.18 11.71 -39.83
C TYR A 51 -62.49 11.26 -38.53
N ILE A 52 -62.18 12.18 -37.60
CA ILE A 52 -61.56 11.83 -36.31
C ILE A 52 -62.50 10.97 -35.44
N THR A 53 -63.82 11.12 -35.58
CA THR A 53 -64.78 10.28 -34.86
C THR A 53 -64.90 8.87 -35.48
N ASN A 54 -64.62 8.71 -36.78
CA ASN A 54 -64.64 7.41 -37.46
C ASN A 54 -63.28 6.68 -37.42
N LEU A 55 -62.17 7.36 -37.14
CA LEU A 55 -60.85 6.75 -36.91
C LEU A 55 -60.78 5.88 -35.64
N LYS A 56 -61.76 5.95 -34.73
CA LYS A 56 -61.93 4.95 -33.66
C LYS A 56 -62.54 3.62 -34.15
N LYS A 57 -62.97 3.53 -35.41
CA LYS A 57 -63.64 2.36 -35.99
C LYS A 57 -63.14 1.91 -37.36
N ALA A 58 -62.19 2.61 -37.98
CA ALA A 58 -61.63 2.21 -39.28
C ALA A 58 -60.60 1.08 -39.12
N ASN A 59 -60.67 0.09 -40.01
CA ASN A 59 -59.79 -1.08 -40.03
C ASN A 59 -58.43 -0.69 -40.64
N VAL A 60 -57.33 -1.16 -40.04
CA VAL A 60 -55.92 -0.84 -40.39
C VAL A 60 -55.62 -1.01 -41.89
N ASN A 61 -56.36 -1.90 -42.55
CA ASN A 61 -56.17 -2.25 -43.96
C ASN A 61 -56.53 -1.12 -44.96
N GLU A 62 -57.45 -0.21 -44.65
CA GLU A 62 -57.81 0.88 -45.59
C GLU A 62 -56.76 2.00 -45.63
N VAL A 63 -56.05 2.23 -44.53
CA VAL A 63 -54.91 3.16 -44.47
C VAL A 63 -53.69 2.55 -45.15
N TYR A 64 -53.53 1.23 -45.02
CA TYR A 64 -52.49 0.43 -45.66
C TYR A 64 -52.58 0.45 -47.19
N ASP A 65 -53.78 0.25 -47.76
CA ASP A 65 -54.00 0.22 -49.21
C ASP A 65 -53.75 1.59 -49.89
N LEU A 66 -54.02 2.69 -49.19
CA LEU A 66 -53.76 4.04 -49.69
C LEU A 66 -52.26 4.37 -49.76
N LEU A 67 -51.48 3.90 -48.78
CA LEU A 67 -50.02 4.05 -48.73
C LEU A 67 -49.32 3.20 -49.79
N LEU A 68 -49.79 1.95 -50.01
CA LEU A 68 -49.28 1.06 -51.05
C LEU A 68 -49.43 1.67 -52.45
N SER A 69 -50.60 2.25 -52.74
CA SER A 69 -50.90 2.87 -54.05
C SER A 69 -50.04 4.10 -54.37
N SER A 70 -49.51 4.77 -53.34
CA SER A 70 -48.62 5.93 -53.50
C SER A 70 -47.15 5.51 -53.68
N LEU A 71 -46.75 4.39 -53.07
CA LEU A 71 -45.41 3.80 -53.18
C LEU A 71 -45.17 3.10 -54.53
N GLU A 72 -46.21 2.52 -55.14
CA GLU A 72 -46.14 1.91 -56.48
C GLU A 72 -45.84 2.93 -57.60
N ASN A 73 -45.97 4.24 -57.33
CA ASN A 73 -45.73 5.31 -58.30
C ASN A 73 -44.32 5.94 -58.22
N MET A 74 -43.41 5.42 -57.38
CA MET A 74 -42.01 5.87 -57.35
C MET A 74 -41.15 5.25 -58.48
N PRO A 75 -40.23 6.01 -59.12
CA PRO A 75 -39.41 5.50 -60.21
C PRO A 75 -38.40 4.43 -59.74
N PRO A 76 -38.08 3.41 -60.56
CA PRO A 76 -37.40 2.20 -60.11
C PRO A 76 -35.89 2.41 -60.06
N ARG A 77 -35.31 2.48 -58.87
CA ARG A 77 -33.88 2.22 -58.63
C ARG A 77 -33.71 1.57 -57.26
N LEU A 78 -33.96 0.27 -57.16
CA LEU A 78 -33.38 -0.67 -56.17
C LEU A 78 -33.98 -2.08 -56.41
N PRO A 79 -33.27 -3.17 -56.04
CA PRO A 79 -33.79 -4.54 -56.20
C PRO A 79 -35.02 -4.80 -55.33
N ILE A 80 -36.04 -5.46 -55.89
CA ILE A 80 -37.35 -5.73 -55.25
C ILE A 80 -37.22 -6.46 -53.89
N SER A 81 -36.23 -7.33 -53.73
CA SER A 81 -35.97 -8.04 -52.46
C SER A 81 -35.45 -7.14 -51.33
N PHE A 82 -34.80 -6.02 -51.67
CA PHE A 82 -34.34 -5.00 -50.73
C PHE A 82 -35.50 -4.10 -50.29
N CYS A 83 -36.35 -3.68 -51.24
CA CYS A 83 -37.57 -2.92 -50.94
C CYS A 83 -38.48 -3.69 -49.97
N THR A 84 -38.66 -5.00 -50.18
CA THR A 84 -39.56 -5.83 -49.34
C THR A 84 -39.11 -5.95 -47.88
N LYS A 85 -37.79 -6.03 -47.60
CA LYS A 85 -37.26 -6.10 -46.23
C LYS A 85 -37.30 -4.74 -45.51
N CYS A 86 -37.04 -3.65 -46.23
CA CYS A 86 -37.13 -2.29 -45.69
C CYS A 86 -38.59 -1.90 -45.39
N ILE A 87 -39.54 -2.30 -46.24
CA ILE A 87 -40.98 -2.09 -46.05
C ILE A 87 -41.46 -2.81 -44.76
N ASN A 88 -41.14 -4.09 -44.58
CA ASN A 88 -41.56 -4.84 -43.38
C ASN A 88 -40.97 -4.29 -42.06
N LYS A 89 -39.77 -3.71 -42.10
CA LYS A 89 -39.12 -3.08 -40.92
C LYS A 89 -39.63 -1.67 -40.67
N GLN A 90 -39.99 -0.92 -41.72
CA GLN A 90 -40.70 0.36 -41.61
C GLN A 90 -42.10 0.18 -41.04
N GLU A 91 -42.82 -0.89 -41.43
CA GLU A 91 -44.11 -1.27 -40.84
C GLU A 91 -44.01 -1.48 -39.32
N GLU A 92 -42.99 -2.20 -38.86
CA GLU A 92 -42.74 -2.49 -37.44
C GLU A 92 -42.48 -1.20 -36.61
N ILE A 93 -41.76 -0.23 -37.20
CA ILE A 93 -41.45 1.08 -36.58
C ILE A 93 -42.68 1.98 -36.57
N ILE A 94 -43.44 2.02 -37.67
CA ILE A 94 -44.68 2.79 -37.77
C ILE A 94 -45.71 2.24 -36.77
N GLU A 95 -45.84 0.93 -36.63
CA GLU A 95 -46.73 0.29 -35.66
C GLU A 95 -46.33 0.60 -34.20
N LEU A 96 -45.02 0.63 -33.90
CA LEU A 96 -44.49 0.99 -32.57
C LEU A 96 -44.72 2.46 -32.23
N VAL A 97 -44.47 3.37 -33.18
CA VAL A 97 -44.70 4.81 -33.03
C VAL A 97 -46.18 5.09 -32.83
N LEU A 98 -47.07 4.42 -33.60
CA LEU A 98 -48.52 4.53 -33.43
C LEU A 98 -49.02 3.95 -32.09
N LYS A 99 -48.42 2.88 -31.57
CA LYS A 99 -48.71 2.32 -30.23
C LYS A 99 -48.30 3.25 -29.08
N VAL A 100 -47.25 4.05 -29.26
CA VAL A 100 -46.78 5.00 -28.22
C VAL A 100 -47.57 6.30 -28.26
N PHE A 101 -47.88 6.83 -29.45
CA PHE A 101 -48.78 7.98 -29.61
C PHE A 101 -50.18 7.72 -29.03
N SER A 102 -50.64 6.47 -29.03
CA SER A 102 -51.92 6.05 -28.45
C SER A 102 -51.89 5.77 -26.94
N SER A 103 -50.72 5.58 -26.31
CA SER A 103 -50.61 5.15 -24.89
C SER A 103 -50.14 6.22 -23.89
N LYS A 104 -49.59 7.37 -24.33
CA LYS A 104 -49.09 8.46 -23.45
C LYS A 104 -48.10 8.00 -22.35
N ASP A 105 -47.34 6.93 -22.57
CA ASP A 105 -46.41 6.38 -21.57
C ASP A 105 -44.96 6.72 -21.91
N SER A 106 -44.32 7.56 -21.08
CA SER A 106 -42.94 8.04 -21.28
C SER A 106 -41.88 6.96 -21.01
N SER A 107 -42.24 5.83 -20.40
CA SER A 107 -41.28 4.74 -20.15
C SER A 107 -40.89 3.95 -21.40
N LYS A 108 -41.56 4.18 -22.54
CA LYS A 108 -41.28 3.52 -23.83
C LYS A 108 -40.43 4.36 -24.79
N GLU A 109 -40.05 5.59 -24.41
CA GLU A 109 -39.16 6.44 -25.21
C GLU A 109 -37.79 5.80 -25.43
N SER A 110 -37.23 5.11 -24.42
CA SER A 110 -35.94 4.42 -24.53
C SER A 110 -35.97 3.22 -25.49
N GLU A 111 -37.11 2.53 -25.61
CA GLU A 111 -37.30 1.44 -26.58
C GLU A 111 -37.39 2.00 -28.01
N ILE A 112 -38.02 3.16 -28.20
CA ILE A 112 -38.06 3.87 -29.48
C ILE A 112 -36.67 4.35 -29.88
N VAL A 113 -35.93 5.01 -28.97
CA VAL A 113 -34.57 5.47 -29.25
C VAL A 113 -33.65 4.29 -29.58
N ALA A 114 -33.77 3.16 -28.87
CA ALA A 114 -33.03 1.94 -29.20
C ALA A 114 -33.41 1.34 -30.56
N ALA A 115 -34.71 1.32 -30.91
CA ALA A 115 -35.18 0.82 -32.19
C ALA A 115 -34.79 1.73 -33.37
N VAL A 116 -34.86 3.05 -33.18
CA VAL A 116 -34.39 4.06 -34.15
C VAL A 116 -32.88 3.97 -34.30
N ASN A 117 -32.09 3.94 -33.23
CA ASN A 117 -30.64 3.77 -33.32
C ASN A 117 -30.25 2.46 -34.02
N LYS A 118 -30.98 1.37 -33.77
CA LYS A 118 -30.80 0.11 -34.48
C LYS A 118 -31.12 0.26 -35.97
N PHE A 119 -32.21 0.93 -36.33
CA PHE A 119 -32.59 1.19 -37.73
C PHE A 119 -31.60 2.12 -38.44
N THR A 120 -31.18 3.22 -37.79
CA THR A 120 -30.18 4.16 -38.31
C THR A 120 -28.84 3.46 -38.50
N SER A 121 -28.40 2.60 -37.57
CA SER A 121 -27.18 1.81 -37.73
C SER A 121 -27.25 0.84 -38.92
N TYR A 122 -28.42 0.26 -39.22
CA TYR A 122 -28.62 -0.57 -40.41
C TYR A 122 -28.55 0.25 -41.69
N TYR A 123 -29.10 1.47 -41.68
CA TYR A 123 -29.13 2.38 -42.81
C TYR A 123 -27.75 2.98 -43.12
N THR A 124 -26.98 3.39 -42.10
CA THR A 124 -25.61 3.91 -42.25
C THR A 124 -24.58 2.82 -42.57
N LYS A 125 -24.69 1.61 -42.01
CA LYS A 125 -23.78 0.49 -42.34
C LYS A 125 -23.90 0.04 -43.80
N SER A 126 -25.08 0.14 -44.44
CA SER A 126 -25.24 -0.24 -45.86
C SER A 126 -24.83 0.85 -46.86
N SER A 127 -24.82 2.13 -46.47
CA SER A 127 -24.44 3.25 -47.37
C SER A 127 -22.93 3.49 -47.46
N LEU A 128 -22.14 2.93 -46.55
CA LEU A 128 -20.67 3.09 -46.46
C LEU A 128 -19.87 1.86 -46.92
N THR A 129 -20.51 0.73 -47.19
CA THR A 129 -19.82 -0.49 -47.64
C THR A 129 -19.47 -0.40 -49.13
N PRO A 130 -18.19 -0.51 -49.54
CA PRO A 130 -17.79 -0.46 -50.93
C PRO A 130 -18.52 -1.49 -51.81
N ASN A 131 -18.88 -1.11 -53.04
CA ASN A 131 -19.63 -1.97 -53.98
C ASN A 131 -18.94 -3.33 -54.20
N ILE A 132 -17.60 -3.34 -54.26
CA ILE A 132 -16.80 -4.57 -54.43
C ILE A 132 -16.97 -5.56 -53.27
N ILE A 133 -17.35 -5.10 -52.08
CA ILE A 133 -17.66 -5.95 -50.93
C ILE A 133 -19.11 -6.45 -51.04
N ASN A 134 -20.05 -5.56 -51.37
CA ASN A 134 -21.47 -5.93 -51.53
C ASN A 134 -21.67 -7.02 -52.61
N GLU A 135 -20.92 -6.95 -53.71
CA GLU A 135 -20.92 -7.97 -54.77
C GLU A 135 -20.40 -9.35 -54.32
N LYS A 136 -19.65 -9.40 -53.22
CA LYS A 136 -19.05 -10.62 -52.65
C LYS A 136 -19.84 -11.21 -51.48
N LEU A 137 -20.89 -10.54 -51.04
CA LEU A 137 -21.77 -11.04 -49.98
C LEU A 137 -22.61 -12.22 -50.47
N GLY A 138 -22.76 -13.22 -49.62
CA GLY A 138 -23.61 -14.39 -49.87
C GLY A 138 -25.09 -14.10 -49.64
N SER A 139 -25.97 -15.02 -50.05
CA SER A 139 -27.40 -14.94 -49.75
C SER A 139 -27.63 -14.93 -48.23
N ASN A 140 -28.26 -13.87 -47.72
CA ASN A 140 -28.49 -13.60 -46.28
C ASN A 140 -27.26 -13.22 -45.45
N GLU A 141 -26.15 -12.86 -46.10
CA GLU A 141 -25.01 -12.27 -45.40
C GLU A 141 -25.10 -10.75 -45.39
N SER A 142 -24.73 -10.15 -44.26
CA SER A 142 -24.62 -8.70 -44.10
C SER A 142 -23.37 -8.34 -43.32
N ILE A 143 -22.80 -7.17 -43.61
CA ILE A 143 -21.75 -6.58 -42.79
C ILE A 143 -22.35 -6.13 -41.45
N ILE A 144 -21.69 -6.52 -40.36
CA ILE A 144 -22.12 -6.23 -38.98
C ILE A 144 -21.12 -5.31 -38.26
N TYR A 145 -19.86 -5.28 -38.69
CA TYR A 145 -18.83 -4.48 -38.04
C TYR A 145 -17.73 -4.06 -39.02
N GLN A 146 -17.15 -2.88 -38.80
CA GLN A 146 -16.11 -2.30 -39.64
C GLN A 146 -14.96 -1.78 -38.78
N LEU A 147 -13.73 -2.03 -39.21
CA LEU A 147 -12.52 -1.41 -38.69
C LEU A 147 -11.87 -0.59 -39.81
N GLU A 148 -11.71 0.72 -39.57
CA GLU A 148 -11.05 1.66 -40.48
C GLU A 148 -9.60 1.92 -40.06
N ASP A 149 -8.76 2.39 -40.99
CA ASP A 149 -7.36 2.76 -40.77
C ASP A 149 -6.49 1.65 -40.15
N ILE A 150 -6.62 0.44 -40.68
CA ILE A 150 -5.93 -0.74 -40.16
C ILE A 150 -4.99 -1.37 -41.17
N ASP A 151 -3.88 -1.92 -40.66
CA ASP A 151 -2.93 -2.67 -41.46
C ASP A 151 -3.27 -4.16 -41.49
N PHE A 152 -3.14 -4.75 -42.67
CA PHE A 152 -3.18 -6.19 -42.91
C PHE A 152 -2.13 -6.55 -43.97
N GLU A 153 -1.69 -7.80 -44.01
CA GLU A 153 -0.71 -8.32 -44.98
C GLU A 153 -1.40 -9.34 -45.89
N ILE A 154 -1.26 -9.21 -47.21
CA ILE A 154 -1.74 -10.22 -48.14
C ILE A 154 -0.61 -11.17 -48.50
N THR A 155 -0.86 -12.48 -48.41
CA THR A 155 0.14 -13.48 -48.80
C THR A 155 0.41 -13.39 -50.32
N ASN A 156 1.65 -13.10 -50.71
CA ASN A 156 2.12 -13.02 -52.11
C ASN A 156 1.52 -11.88 -52.97
N LYS A 157 1.09 -10.76 -52.38
CA LYS A 157 0.74 -9.53 -53.12
C LYS A 157 1.24 -8.27 -52.42
N SER A 158 1.70 -7.30 -53.20
CA SER A 158 1.99 -5.94 -52.73
C SER A 158 0.70 -5.14 -52.56
N LEU A 159 0.45 -4.64 -51.35
CA LEU A 159 -0.65 -3.73 -51.01
C LEU A 159 -0.38 -2.30 -51.48
N SER A 160 -1.43 -1.48 -51.58
CA SER A 160 -1.26 -0.06 -51.89
C SER A 160 -0.56 0.67 -50.73
N ILE A 161 0.34 1.59 -51.07
CA ILE A 161 1.10 2.40 -50.09
C ILE A 161 0.25 3.56 -49.55
N THR A 162 -0.72 4.05 -50.33
CA THR A 162 -1.48 5.28 -50.05
C THR A 162 -3.00 5.11 -50.05
N GLY A 163 -3.53 3.91 -50.27
CA GLY A 163 -4.97 3.65 -50.22
C GLY A 163 -5.47 3.43 -48.78
N ALA A 164 -6.74 3.76 -48.54
CA ALA A 164 -7.42 3.50 -47.28
C ALA A 164 -7.64 2.00 -47.11
N LYS A 165 -7.29 1.47 -45.93
CA LYS A 165 -7.40 0.06 -45.60
C LYS A 165 -8.43 -0.16 -44.51
N SER A 166 -9.32 -1.11 -44.73
CA SER A 166 -10.39 -1.43 -43.78
C SER A 166 -10.70 -2.92 -43.75
N LEU A 167 -11.23 -3.39 -42.62
CA LEU A 167 -11.76 -4.75 -42.48
C LEU A 167 -13.24 -4.66 -42.20
N TYR A 168 -14.01 -5.49 -42.91
CA TYR A 168 -15.44 -5.63 -42.69
C TYR A 168 -15.72 -7.05 -42.22
N PHE A 169 -16.50 -7.18 -41.16
CA PHE A 169 -16.91 -8.46 -40.60
C PHE A 169 -18.37 -8.71 -40.95
N SER A 170 -18.68 -9.91 -41.46
CA SER A 170 -20.06 -10.31 -41.73
C SER A 170 -20.67 -11.16 -40.63
N ASN A 171 -22.01 -11.19 -40.56
CA ASN A 171 -22.77 -12.07 -39.66
C ASN A 171 -22.48 -13.57 -39.86
N THR A 172 -21.92 -13.97 -41.01
CA THR A 172 -21.49 -15.35 -41.27
C THR A 172 -20.04 -15.64 -40.88
N GLY A 173 -19.33 -14.66 -40.28
CA GLY A 173 -17.96 -14.84 -39.81
C GLY A 173 -16.88 -14.65 -40.86
N ARG A 174 -17.22 -14.13 -42.05
CA ARG A 174 -16.23 -13.79 -43.08
C ARG A 174 -15.68 -12.40 -42.82
N VAL A 175 -14.38 -12.25 -43.04
CA VAL A 175 -13.68 -10.97 -42.92
C VAL A 175 -13.23 -10.53 -44.31
N PHE A 176 -13.58 -9.31 -44.67
CA PHE A 176 -13.26 -8.71 -45.95
C PHE A 176 -12.18 -7.66 -45.74
N ALA A 177 -10.98 -7.93 -46.22
CA ALA A 177 -9.88 -6.97 -46.30
C ALA A 177 -10.07 -6.10 -47.53
N TYR A 178 -10.32 -4.82 -47.30
CA TYR A 178 -10.57 -3.82 -48.32
C TYR A 178 -9.38 -2.86 -48.40
N ASP A 179 -8.87 -2.68 -49.61
CA ASP A 179 -7.88 -1.66 -49.96
C ASP A 179 -8.50 -0.80 -51.06
N SER A 180 -8.71 0.48 -50.77
CA SER A 180 -9.30 1.42 -51.73
C SER A 180 -8.46 1.58 -53.00
N GLY A 181 -7.19 1.17 -52.94
CA GLY A 181 -6.22 1.44 -53.98
C GLY A 181 -5.78 2.91 -53.92
N GLY A 182 -4.47 3.13 -53.81
CA GLY A 182 -3.90 4.47 -53.92
C GLY A 182 -3.82 4.94 -55.38
N ILE A 183 -3.03 5.99 -55.63
CA ILE A 183 -2.82 6.58 -56.98
C ILE A 183 -2.32 5.56 -58.02
N VAL A 184 -1.75 4.43 -57.60
CA VAL A 184 -1.01 3.47 -58.45
C VAL A 184 -1.71 2.11 -58.59
N THR A 185 -2.66 1.76 -57.72
CA THR A 185 -3.28 0.41 -57.67
C THR A 185 -4.80 0.55 -57.59
N GLY A 186 -5.55 -0.30 -58.31
CA GLY A 186 -7.01 -0.29 -58.26
C GLY A 186 -7.59 -0.84 -56.95
N GLU A 187 -8.85 -0.51 -56.69
CA GLU A 187 -9.65 -0.99 -55.56
C GLU A 187 -9.66 -2.53 -55.50
N SER A 188 -9.49 -3.10 -54.30
CA SER A 188 -9.50 -4.54 -54.12
C SER A 188 -10.11 -4.97 -52.79
N ALA A 189 -10.81 -6.10 -52.81
CA ALA A 189 -11.34 -6.75 -51.61
C ALA A 189 -10.99 -8.24 -51.59
N ILE A 190 -10.46 -8.73 -50.47
CA ILE A 190 -10.10 -10.15 -50.26
C ILE A 190 -10.89 -10.70 -49.09
N ILE A 191 -11.37 -11.94 -49.22
CA ILE A 191 -12.23 -12.59 -48.23
C ILE A 191 -11.41 -13.62 -47.45
N SER A 192 -11.61 -13.68 -46.14
CA SER A 192 -11.02 -14.70 -45.30
C SER A 192 -11.61 -16.07 -45.65
N THR A 193 -10.78 -17.10 -45.50
CA THR A 193 -11.18 -18.50 -45.73
C THR A 193 -11.19 -19.30 -44.44
N LYS A 194 -10.67 -18.73 -43.35
CA LYS A 194 -10.56 -19.37 -42.05
C LYS A 194 -11.38 -18.63 -40.98
N PRO A 195 -11.73 -19.33 -39.88
CA PRO A 195 -12.30 -18.72 -38.68
C PRO A 195 -11.44 -17.56 -38.17
N ILE A 196 -12.10 -16.63 -37.48
CA ILE A 196 -11.44 -15.51 -36.80
C ILE A 196 -10.80 -16.04 -35.50
N SER A 197 -9.52 -15.74 -35.28
CA SER A 197 -8.82 -16.09 -34.05
C SER A 197 -8.97 -14.96 -33.03
N ILE A 198 -9.38 -15.31 -31.80
CA ILE A 198 -9.60 -14.34 -30.72
C ILE A 198 -8.64 -14.64 -29.56
N THR A 199 -7.87 -13.63 -29.15
CA THR A 199 -7.01 -13.67 -27.96
C THR A 199 -7.38 -12.52 -27.02
N MET A 200 -7.87 -12.80 -25.81
CA MET A 200 -8.15 -11.74 -24.82
C MET A 200 -6.94 -11.52 -23.91
N ASN A 201 -6.55 -10.26 -23.71
CA ASN A 201 -5.54 -9.84 -22.75
C ASN A 201 -6.19 -9.02 -21.62
N LYS A 202 -5.41 -8.62 -20.61
CA LYS A 202 -5.89 -7.90 -19.41
C LYS A 202 -6.69 -6.62 -19.71
N GLU A 203 -6.44 -5.97 -20.85
CA GLU A 203 -7.01 -4.66 -21.18
C GLU A 203 -7.81 -4.64 -22.50
N ASN A 204 -7.58 -5.60 -23.40
CA ASN A 204 -8.13 -5.56 -24.77
C ASN A 204 -8.37 -6.97 -25.32
N VAL A 205 -9.25 -7.08 -26.32
CA VAL A 205 -9.44 -8.27 -27.14
C VAL A 205 -8.65 -8.10 -28.44
N ILE A 206 -7.84 -9.09 -28.79
CA ILE A 206 -7.10 -9.16 -30.06
C ILE A 206 -7.89 -10.05 -31.01
N VAL A 207 -8.27 -9.47 -32.14
CA VAL A 207 -8.94 -10.16 -33.26
C VAL A 207 -7.94 -10.29 -34.39
N GLU A 208 -7.65 -11.53 -34.78
CA GLU A 208 -6.62 -11.82 -35.78
C GLU A 208 -6.99 -12.94 -36.74
N SER A 209 -6.36 -12.94 -37.91
CA SER A 209 -6.48 -14.03 -38.88
C SER A 209 -5.91 -15.34 -38.33
N THR A 210 -6.55 -16.47 -38.61
CA THR A 210 -5.97 -17.79 -38.31
C THR A 210 -4.74 -18.07 -39.18
N HIS A 211 -3.74 -18.79 -38.63
CA HIS A 211 -2.52 -19.16 -39.36
C HIS A 211 -2.82 -19.81 -40.73
N GLY A 212 -2.20 -19.28 -41.79
CA GLY A 212 -2.35 -19.76 -43.17
C GLY A 212 -3.66 -19.37 -43.86
N ASP A 213 -4.31 -18.28 -43.43
CA ASP A 213 -5.39 -17.64 -44.19
C ASP A 213 -4.84 -16.80 -45.38
N VAL A 214 -5.73 -16.29 -46.23
CA VAL A 214 -5.38 -15.57 -47.47
C VAL A 214 -4.70 -14.22 -47.18
N PHE A 215 -5.04 -13.60 -46.06
CA PHE A 215 -4.39 -12.39 -45.54
C PHE A 215 -4.27 -12.46 -44.02
N LYS A 216 -3.29 -11.73 -43.47
CA LYS A 216 -3.04 -11.62 -42.05
C LYS A 216 -3.49 -10.27 -41.53
N TYR A 217 -4.19 -10.27 -40.41
CA TYR A 217 -4.54 -9.05 -39.68
C TYR A 217 -4.47 -9.32 -38.19
N ARG A 218 -4.25 -8.27 -37.40
CA ARG A 218 -4.22 -8.34 -35.95
C ARG A 218 -4.62 -6.99 -35.37
N ASN A 219 -5.84 -6.89 -34.87
CA ASN A 219 -6.40 -5.65 -34.36
C ASN A 219 -6.78 -5.77 -32.89
N LYS A 220 -6.63 -4.67 -32.16
CA LYS A 220 -7.09 -4.55 -30.78
C LYS A 220 -8.48 -3.93 -30.79
N MET A 221 -9.39 -4.48 -30.01
CA MET A 221 -10.70 -3.91 -29.71
C MET A 221 -10.96 -3.95 -28.21
N SER A 222 -11.84 -3.08 -27.74
CA SER A 222 -12.31 -3.14 -26.35
C SER A 222 -13.17 -4.39 -26.13
N ILE A 223 -13.30 -4.80 -24.87
CA ILE A 223 -14.14 -5.96 -24.52
C ILE A 223 -15.62 -5.67 -24.80
N HIS A 224 -16.05 -4.42 -24.66
CA HIS A 224 -17.42 -4.00 -24.98
C HIS A 224 -17.73 -4.17 -26.47
N GLU A 225 -16.90 -3.61 -27.35
CA GLU A 225 -17.03 -3.76 -28.81
C GLU A 225 -16.98 -5.23 -29.24
N PHE A 226 -16.15 -6.04 -28.57
CA PHE A 226 -16.10 -7.47 -28.85
C PHE A 226 -17.41 -8.19 -28.50
N ILE A 227 -18.04 -7.87 -27.36
CA ILE A 227 -19.32 -8.49 -26.96
C ILE A 227 -20.43 -8.12 -27.96
N GLU A 228 -20.46 -6.88 -28.43
CA GLU A 228 -21.40 -6.45 -29.48
C GLU A 228 -21.18 -7.23 -30.77
N LEU A 229 -19.93 -7.32 -31.23
CA LEU A 229 -19.54 -8.12 -32.40
C LEU A 229 -19.92 -9.60 -32.21
N TYR A 230 -19.65 -10.18 -31.04
CA TYR A 230 -19.95 -11.58 -30.73
C TYR A 230 -21.44 -11.89 -30.80
N ASN A 231 -22.30 -10.99 -30.31
CA ASN A 231 -23.76 -11.16 -30.32
C ASN A 231 -24.37 -11.14 -31.74
N GLU A 232 -23.68 -10.54 -32.71
CA GLU A 232 -24.12 -10.49 -34.10
C GLU A 232 -23.45 -11.57 -34.98
N LEU A 233 -22.43 -12.26 -34.45
CA LEU A 233 -21.70 -13.33 -35.14
C LEU A 233 -22.26 -14.73 -34.84
N ASN A 234 -22.09 -15.65 -35.79
CA ASN A 234 -22.28 -17.07 -35.52
C ASN A 234 -21.10 -17.61 -34.67
N PRO A 235 -21.30 -18.12 -33.44
CA PRO A 235 -20.20 -18.52 -32.56
C PRO A 235 -19.25 -19.58 -33.14
N LYS A 236 -19.72 -20.40 -34.09
CA LYS A 236 -18.93 -21.47 -34.73
C LYS A 236 -17.80 -20.96 -35.63
N VAL A 237 -17.80 -19.67 -35.94
CA VAL A 237 -16.82 -19.03 -36.84
C VAL A 237 -15.66 -18.37 -36.09
N LEU A 238 -15.68 -18.46 -34.75
CA LEU A 238 -14.66 -17.93 -33.86
C LEU A 238 -13.84 -19.07 -33.28
N LYS A 239 -12.52 -18.90 -33.26
CA LYS A 239 -11.59 -19.74 -32.51
C LYS A 239 -11.16 -18.96 -31.28
N ILE A 240 -11.83 -19.23 -30.15
CA ILE A 240 -11.59 -18.55 -28.87
C ILE A 240 -10.75 -19.47 -27.99
N HIS A 241 -9.61 -18.97 -27.51
CA HIS A 241 -8.75 -19.71 -26.60
C HIS A 241 -9.16 -19.42 -25.14
N ASN A 242 -9.67 -20.43 -24.42
CA ASN A 242 -9.99 -20.52 -22.97
C ASN A 242 -9.89 -19.23 -22.13
N LEU A 243 -10.82 -18.28 -22.28
CA LEU A 243 -10.82 -17.01 -21.55
C LEU A 243 -12.25 -16.62 -21.14
N CYS A 244 -12.40 -16.11 -19.91
CA CYS A 244 -13.61 -15.47 -19.43
C CYS A 244 -13.31 -13.99 -19.14
N SER A 245 -14.26 -13.11 -19.46
CA SER A 245 -14.27 -11.73 -18.98
C SER A 245 -15.39 -11.54 -17.98
N TYR A 246 -15.20 -10.72 -16.95
CA TYR A 246 -16.27 -10.37 -16.02
C TYR A 246 -16.32 -8.87 -15.72
N ILE A 247 -17.53 -8.40 -15.41
CA ILE A 247 -17.86 -7.03 -15.03
C ILE A 247 -18.35 -7.05 -13.58
N LEU A 248 -17.92 -6.06 -12.81
CA LEU A 248 -18.31 -5.90 -11.41
C LEU A 248 -19.35 -4.78 -11.30
N ASP A 249 -20.49 -5.05 -10.66
CA ASP A 249 -21.44 -4.04 -10.18
C ASP A 249 -21.89 -3.02 -11.25
N GLY A 250 -22.05 -3.48 -12.51
CA GLY A 250 -22.42 -2.62 -13.64
C GLY A 250 -21.40 -1.54 -14.03
N LYS A 251 -20.19 -1.54 -13.46
CA LYS A 251 -19.10 -0.62 -13.85
C LYS A 251 -18.65 -0.90 -15.28
N SER A 252 -18.21 0.13 -16.01
CA SER A 252 -17.68 0.00 -17.39
C SER A 252 -16.29 -0.62 -17.48
N SER A 253 -15.69 -1.02 -16.36
CA SER A 253 -14.39 -1.69 -16.28
C SER A 253 -14.52 -3.21 -16.33
N TYR A 254 -13.90 -3.82 -17.33
CA TYR A 254 -13.89 -5.27 -17.56
C TYR A 254 -12.61 -5.91 -17.02
N TYR A 255 -12.73 -7.10 -16.42
CA TYR A 255 -11.60 -7.89 -15.93
C TYR A 255 -11.52 -9.23 -16.67
N CYS A 256 -10.34 -9.61 -17.14
CA CYS A 256 -10.12 -10.88 -17.85
C CYS A 256 -9.32 -11.86 -16.98
N GLY A 257 -9.69 -13.14 -17.02
CA GLY A 257 -8.94 -14.21 -16.38
C GLY A 257 -9.39 -15.58 -16.85
N ASN A 258 -8.58 -16.61 -16.59
CA ASN A 258 -9.03 -17.98 -16.85
C ASN A 258 -9.85 -18.46 -15.66
N ILE A 259 -10.99 -19.08 -15.94
CA ILE A 259 -11.84 -19.68 -14.94
C ILE A 259 -11.53 -21.17 -14.84
N GLN A 260 -11.47 -21.65 -13.61
CA GLN A 260 -11.51 -23.07 -13.31
C GLN A 260 -12.76 -23.33 -12.49
N LEU A 261 -13.64 -24.19 -13.00
CA LEU A 261 -14.80 -24.68 -12.25
C LEU A 261 -14.36 -25.83 -11.35
N ASN A 262 -14.71 -25.71 -10.08
CA ASN A 262 -14.63 -26.81 -9.13
C ASN A 262 -16.05 -27.17 -8.68
N GLU A 263 -16.16 -28.20 -7.86
CA GLU A 263 -17.45 -28.68 -7.32
C GLU A 263 -18.15 -27.64 -6.44
N THR A 264 -17.42 -26.73 -5.80
CA THR A 264 -17.96 -25.79 -4.80
C THR A 264 -17.81 -24.31 -5.15
N GLU A 265 -16.96 -23.98 -6.14
CA GLU A 265 -16.65 -22.61 -6.48
C GLU A 265 -16.09 -22.43 -7.90
N ILE A 266 -16.22 -21.20 -8.38
CA ILE A 266 -15.54 -20.66 -9.56
C ILE A 266 -14.22 -20.06 -9.10
N LYS A 267 -13.07 -20.59 -9.53
CA LYS A 267 -11.76 -19.97 -9.27
C LYS A 267 -11.33 -19.13 -10.45
N PHE A 268 -10.86 -17.92 -10.19
CA PHE A 268 -10.27 -17.05 -11.18
C PHE A 268 -8.75 -17.11 -11.06
N THR A 269 -8.08 -17.41 -12.17
CA THR A 269 -6.62 -17.34 -12.27
C THR A 269 -6.22 -16.07 -13.01
N TYR A 270 -5.11 -15.45 -12.57
CA TYR A 270 -4.54 -14.21 -13.13
C TYR A 270 -5.31 -12.90 -12.87
N THR A 271 -6.26 -12.87 -11.93
CA THR A 271 -6.99 -11.64 -11.54
C THR A 271 -6.71 -11.25 -10.09
N ASN A 272 -6.52 -9.96 -9.84
CA ASN A 272 -6.26 -9.42 -8.50
C ASN A 272 -7.53 -8.88 -7.80
N TYR A 273 -8.68 -8.92 -8.49
CA TYR A 273 -9.92 -8.33 -8.01
C TYR A 273 -10.77 -9.34 -7.24
N ILE A 274 -11.07 -10.50 -7.85
CA ILE A 274 -11.80 -11.60 -7.22
C ILE A 274 -11.00 -12.89 -7.40
N LYS A 275 -10.75 -13.61 -6.31
CA LYS A 275 -10.03 -14.89 -6.33
C LYS A 275 -10.93 -16.07 -6.64
N SER A 276 -12.10 -16.11 -6.00
CA SER A 276 -13.08 -17.18 -6.16
C SER A 276 -14.50 -16.71 -5.85
N ILE A 277 -15.48 -17.39 -6.46
CA ILE A 277 -16.91 -17.23 -6.17
C ILE A 277 -17.45 -18.59 -5.73
N LYS A 278 -17.86 -18.70 -4.48
CA LYS A 278 -18.49 -19.91 -3.95
C LYS A 278 -19.94 -20.00 -4.45
N TYR A 279 -20.36 -21.17 -4.90
CA TYR A 279 -21.74 -21.34 -5.38
C TYR A 279 -22.78 -21.07 -4.29
N SER A 280 -22.44 -21.38 -3.03
CA SER A 280 -23.25 -21.09 -1.84
C SER A 280 -23.49 -19.60 -1.56
N HIS A 281 -22.75 -18.70 -2.24
CA HIS A 281 -22.86 -17.25 -2.05
C HIS A 281 -23.67 -16.58 -3.17
N ILE A 282 -24.11 -17.34 -4.19
CA ILE A 282 -24.87 -16.84 -5.33
C ILE A 282 -26.36 -16.98 -5.05
N THR A 283 -27.04 -15.88 -4.72
CA THR A 283 -28.48 -15.85 -4.38
C THR A 283 -29.38 -16.00 -5.59
N ASP A 284 -28.97 -15.51 -6.75
CA ASP A 284 -29.74 -15.56 -7.99
C ASP A 284 -28.81 -15.48 -9.20
N PHE A 285 -29.28 -15.93 -10.37
CA PHE A 285 -28.58 -15.68 -11.62
C PHE A 285 -29.53 -15.46 -12.78
N LYS A 286 -29.12 -14.59 -13.71
CA LYS A 286 -29.80 -14.35 -14.98
C LYS A 286 -28.82 -14.55 -16.12
N TYR A 287 -29.26 -15.21 -17.18
CA TYR A 287 -28.48 -15.39 -18.38
C TYR A 287 -29.16 -14.73 -19.57
N ASN A 288 -28.48 -13.80 -20.24
CA ASN A 288 -28.96 -13.13 -21.44
C ASN A 288 -27.77 -12.76 -22.34
N ASN A 289 -27.89 -12.93 -23.67
CA ASN A 289 -26.88 -12.55 -24.65
C ASN A 289 -25.45 -12.99 -24.27
N HIS A 290 -25.27 -14.28 -23.92
CA HIS A 290 -23.99 -14.86 -23.51
C HIS A 290 -23.32 -14.26 -22.26
N ILE A 291 -24.07 -13.45 -21.51
CA ILE A 291 -23.67 -12.91 -20.21
C ILE A 291 -24.49 -13.59 -19.12
N LEU A 292 -23.80 -14.16 -18.16
CA LEU A 292 -24.37 -14.68 -16.93
C LEU A 292 -24.16 -13.66 -15.79
N THR A 293 -25.23 -12.98 -15.42
CA THR A 293 -25.28 -12.11 -14.26
C THR A 293 -25.58 -12.93 -13.01
N LEU A 294 -24.65 -12.93 -12.06
CA LEU A 294 -24.76 -13.52 -10.74
C LEU A 294 -25.10 -12.43 -9.73
N LYS A 295 -26.09 -12.68 -8.89
CA LYS A 295 -26.37 -11.88 -7.69
C LYS A 295 -25.97 -12.67 -6.47
N GLY A 296 -25.40 -12.00 -5.47
CA GLY A 296 -24.91 -12.68 -4.28
C GLY A 296 -24.07 -11.78 -3.40
N CYS A 297 -23.14 -12.40 -2.66
CA CYS A 297 -22.16 -11.69 -1.85
C CYS A 297 -20.75 -12.09 -2.30
N PHE A 298 -20.08 -11.19 -3.02
CA PHE A 298 -18.74 -11.43 -3.56
C PHE A 298 -17.75 -10.43 -2.97
N ILE A 299 -16.51 -10.86 -2.69
CA ILE A 299 -15.49 -10.00 -2.10
C ILE A 299 -14.56 -9.47 -3.19
N SER A 300 -14.43 -8.15 -3.29
CA SER A 300 -13.32 -7.49 -3.97
C SER A 300 -12.12 -7.38 -3.03
N ILE A 301 -11.03 -8.07 -3.36
CA ILE A 301 -9.79 -8.04 -2.57
C ILE A 301 -9.13 -6.67 -2.71
N ALA A 302 -9.11 -6.11 -3.93
CA ALA A 302 -8.50 -4.83 -4.23
C ALA A 302 -9.23 -3.65 -3.56
N ASP A 303 -10.56 -3.63 -3.64
CA ASP A 303 -11.36 -2.51 -3.11
C ASP A 303 -11.78 -2.70 -1.65
N LYS A 304 -11.54 -3.89 -1.06
CA LYS A 304 -12.04 -4.32 0.25
C LYS A 304 -13.55 -4.11 0.43
N LYS A 305 -14.32 -4.40 -0.62
CA LYS A 305 -15.78 -4.18 -0.67
C LYS A 305 -16.54 -5.44 -0.99
N ILE A 306 -17.78 -5.46 -0.55
CA ILE A 306 -18.78 -6.44 -0.99
C ILE A 306 -19.33 -5.99 -2.33
N ILE A 307 -19.44 -6.93 -3.26
CA ILE A 307 -20.04 -6.78 -4.58
C ILE A 307 -21.31 -7.63 -4.57
N GLU A 308 -22.44 -6.99 -4.89
CA GLU A 308 -23.75 -7.63 -4.88
C GLU A 308 -24.11 -8.28 -6.22
N GLU A 309 -23.52 -7.77 -7.32
CA GLU A 309 -23.79 -8.24 -8.67
C GLU A 309 -22.50 -8.36 -9.50
N LEU A 310 -22.37 -9.47 -10.22
CA LEU A 310 -21.23 -9.77 -11.07
C LEU A 310 -21.71 -10.36 -12.39
N SER A 311 -21.23 -9.85 -13.52
CA SER A 311 -21.60 -10.36 -14.85
C SER A 311 -20.43 -11.10 -15.48
N LEU A 312 -20.61 -12.38 -15.78
CA LEU A 312 -19.64 -13.26 -16.45
C LEU A 312 -19.97 -13.36 -17.93
N PHE A 313 -19.04 -12.95 -18.79
CA PHE A 313 -19.07 -13.28 -20.21
C PHE A 313 -18.23 -14.53 -20.46
N TYR A 314 -18.88 -15.60 -20.91
CA TYR A 314 -18.21 -16.84 -21.32
C TYR A 314 -18.70 -17.27 -22.71
N PRO A 315 -17.82 -17.34 -23.72
CA PRO A 315 -18.23 -17.55 -25.10
C PRO A 315 -18.43 -19.04 -25.45
N SER A 316 -19.10 -19.78 -24.56
CA SER A 316 -19.54 -21.17 -24.78
C SER A 316 -20.81 -21.47 -23.97
N ASP A 317 -21.91 -21.72 -24.66
CA ASP A 317 -23.20 -22.02 -24.04
C ASP A 317 -23.17 -23.36 -23.28
N GLU A 318 -22.37 -24.32 -23.72
CA GLU A 318 -22.19 -25.62 -23.05
C GLU A 318 -21.64 -25.43 -21.64
N TYR A 319 -20.60 -24.59 -21.52
CA TYR A 319 -19.95 -24.30 -20.25
C TYR A 319 -20.83 -23.44 -19.33
N VAL A 320 -21.58 -22.48 -19.91
CA VAL A 320 -22.57 -21.72 -19.15
C VAL A 320 -23.66 -22.65 -18.60
N ASN A 321 -24.08 -23.65 -19.38
CA ASN A 321 -25.07 -24.63 -18.93
C ASN A 321 -24.52 -25.55 -17.84
N GLU A 322 -23.26 -25.97 -17.93
CA GLU A 322 -22.53 -26.67 -16.86
C GLU A 322 -22.52 -25.83 -15.58
N LEU A 323 -22.13 -24.56 -15.69
CA LEU A 323 -22.09 -23.62 -14.57
C LEU A 323 -23.47 -23.42 -13.93
N LYS A 324 -24.54 -23.27 -14.73
CA LYS A 324 -25.92 -23.22 -14.22
C LYS A 324 -26.28 -24.50 -13.48
N GLY A 325 -25.84 -25.66 -13.98
CA GLY A 325 -26.03 -26.96 -13.34
C GLY A 325 -25.36 -27.05 -11.97
N LEU A 326 -24.16 -26.46 -11.83
CA LEU A 326 -23.43 -26.38 -10.56
C LEU A 326 -24.04 -25.37 -9.59
N ILE A 327 -24.58 -24.24 -10.05
CA ILE A 327 -25.14 -23.19 -9.18
C ILE A 327 -26.53 -23.57 -8.66
N LYS A 328 -27.42 -24.09 -9.52
CA LYS A 328 -28.83 -24.36 -9.19
C LYS A 328 -29.07 -25.12 -7.88
N PRO A 329 -28.30 -26.18 -7.54
CA PRO A 329 -28.47 -26.92 -6.29
C PRO A 329 -28.25 -26.07 -5.04
N HIS A 330 -27.46 -25.01 -5.12
CA HIS A 330 -27.13 -24.16 -3.98
C HIS A 330 -28.15 -23.04 -3.77
N ILE A 331 -28.86 -22.59 -4.81
CA ILE A 331 -29.77 -21.44 -4.75
C ILE A 331 -30.81 -21.54 -3.62
N ASN A 332 -31.40 -22.72 -3.46
CA ASN A 332 -32.45 -22.96 -2.47
C ASN A 332 -31.93 -23.19 -1.04
N ASN A 333 -30.62 -23.42 -0.89
CA ASN A 333 -29.94 -23.64 0.40
C ASN A 333 -29.07 -22.44 0.81
N ASN A 334 -29.19 -21.32 0.09
CA ASN A 334 -28.30 -20.19 0.28
C ASN A 334 -28.51 -19.48 1.61
N LEU A 335 -27.40 -18.95 2.09
CA LEU A 335 -27.38 -18.03 3.21
C LEU A 335 -27.91 -16.68 2.72
N ASP A 336 -28.86 -16.09 3.45
CA ASP A 336 -29.49 -14.82 3.08
C ASP A 336 -28.53 -13.63 3.34
N PHE A 337 -27.61 -13.41 2.40
CA PHE A 337 -26.68 -12.29 2.43
C PHE A 337 -27.33 -10.93 2.12
N SER A 338 -28.56 -10.90 1.59
CA SER A 338 -29.24 -9.64 1.22
C SER A 338 -29.48 -8.71 2.42
N LYS A 339 -29.42 -9.26 3.64
CA LYS A 339 -29.54 -8.52 4.91
C LYS A 339 -28.19 -8.10 5.50
N ILE A 340 -27.08 -8.63 4.98
CA ILE A 340 -25.75 -8.39 5.52
C ILE A 340 -25.17 -7.13 4.87
N LYS A 341 -25.30 -6.00 5.57
CA LYS A 341 -24.63 -4.74 5.19
C LYS A 341 -23.31 -4.63 5.94
N GLY A 342 -22.19 -4.53 5.23
CA GLY A 342 -20.88 -4.38 5.86
C GLY A 342 -19.74 -4.19 4.86
N GLN A 343 -18.51 -4.16 5.38
CA GLN A 343 -17.30 -4.08 4.57
C GLN A 343 -16.42 -5.29 4.80
N TYR A 344 -15.65 -5.67 3.79
CA TYR A 344 -14.74 -6.82 3.89
C TYR A 344 -13.51 -6.48 4.74
N SER A 345 -13.09 -7.42 5.56
CA SER A 345 -11.88 -7.33 6.37
C SER A 345 -11.30 -8.72 6.62
N LEU A 346 -10.03 -8.76 7.02
CA LEU A 346 -9.39 -9.97 7.54
C LEU A 346 -9.40 -9.92 9.07
N PHE A 347 -9.93 -10.97 9.69
CA PHE A 347 -9.97 -11.11 11.14
C PHE A 347 -8.94 -12.12 11.63
N THR A 348 -8.17 -11.71 12.63
CA THR A 348 -7.27 -12.60 13.37
C THR A 348 -7.43 -12.36 14.85
N GLY A 349 -7.64 -13.42 15.62
CA GLY A 349 -7.83 -13.34 17.06
C GLY A 349 -8.78 -14.40 17.60
N GLU A 350 -9.01 -14.34 18.90
CA GLU A 350 -9.96 -15.23 19.57
C GLU A 350 -11.32 -14.55 19.76
N LEU A 351 -12.38 -15.24 19.38
CA LEU A 351 -13.76 -14.80 19.55
C LEU A 351 -14.60 -16.00 19.97
N ASN A 352 -15.38 -15.87 21.06
CA ASN A 352 -16.21 -16.96 21.59
C ASN A 352 -15.44 -18.28 21.79
N ASN A 353 -14.22 -18.22 22.36
CA ASN A 353 -13.31 -19.36 22.60
C ASN A 353 -12.84 -20.11 21.34
N LYS A 354 -13.04 -19.55 20.14
CA LYS A 354 -12.49 -20.07 18.88
C LYS A 354 -11.47 -19.09 18.34
N TYR A 355 -10.33 -19.61 17.91
CA TYR A 355 -9.28 -18.82 17.28
C TYR A 355 -9.46 -18.80 15.77
N TYR A 356 -9.35 -17.61 15.20
CA TYR A 356 -9.44 -17.34 13.77
C TYR A 356 -8.13 -16.71 13.32
N PHE A 357 -7.66 -17.10 12.13
CA PHE A 357 -6.41 -16.59 11.56
C PHE A 357 -6.61 -16.20 10.10
N ASN A 358 -6.48 -14.91 9.83
CA ASN A 358 -6.76 -14.30 8.52
C ASN A 358 -8.08 -14.80 7.93
N GLU A 359 -9.12 -14.88 8.78
CA GLU A 359 -10.45 -15.29 8.38
C GLU A 359 -11.09 -14.17 7.55
N ASP A 360 -11.64 -14.53 6.40
CA ASP A 360 -12.43 -13.62 5.57
C ASP A 360 -13.74 -13.28 6.30
N VAL A 361 -13.88 -12.01 6.69
CA VAL A 361 -15.07 -11.55 7.43
C VAL A 361 -15.72 -10.34 6.79
N ILE A 362 -17.01 -10.21 7.04
CA ILE A 362 -17.78 -9.00 6.81
C ILE A 362 -17.95 -8.29 8.16
N VAL A 363 -17.51 -7.04 8.21
CA VAL A 363 -17.62 -6.19 9.38
C VAL A 363 -18.81 -5.26 9.18
N SER A 364 -19.82 -5.42 10.03
CA SER A 364 -21.02 -4.59 10.02
C SER A 364 -21.03 -3.64 11.21
N LEU A 365 -21.35 -2.36 10.98
CA LEU A 365 -21.31 -1.31 11.99
C LEU A 365 -22.73 -0.82 12.33
N HIS A 366 -23.30 -1.29 13.43
CA HIS A 366 -24.61 -0.89 13.92
C HIS A 366 -24.50 -0.05 15.19
N LYS A 367 -24.71 1.27 15.07
CA LYS A 367 -24.48 2.24 16.17
C LYS A 367 -23.04 2.08 16.71
N ASP A 368 -22.89 1.66 17.97
CA ASP A 368 -21.61 1.41 18.66
C ASP A 368 -21.21 -0.08 18.66
N LEU A 369 -21.93 -0.94 17.96
CA LEU A 369 -21.63 -2.36 17.84
C LEU A 369 -20.93 -2.63 16.51
N VAL A 370 -19.81 -3.34 16.60
CA VAL A 370 -19.14 -3.94 15.44
C VAL A 370 -19.46 -5.43 15.47
N ILE A 371 -20.11 -5.90 14.42
CA ILE A 371 -20.49 -7.30 14.25
C ILE A 371 -19.54 -7.92 13.24
N ILE A 372 -18.93 -9.04 13.60
CA ILE A 372 -18.08 -9.83 12.73
C ILE A 372 -18.90 -11.01 12.21
N ILE A 373 -19.05 -11.07 10.90
CA ILE A 373 -19.77 -12.13 10.19
C ILE A 373 -18.74 -12.91 9.38
N SER A 374 -18.64 -14.23 9.57
CA SER A 374 -17.76 -15.05 8.73
C SER A 374 -18.32 -15.07 7.31
N TYR A 375 -17.48 -14.79 6.31
CA TYR A 375 -17.87 -14.83 4.91
C TYR A 375 -18.32 -16.24 4.50
N ASP A 376 -17.60 -17.26 4.98
CA ASP A 376 -17.84 -18.66 4.63
C ASP A 376 -19.10 -19.24 5.26
N LEU A 377 -19.41 -18.83 6.50
CA LEU A 377 -20.58 -19.31 7.24
C LEU A 377 -21.81 -18.40 7.04
N ALA A 378 -21.62 -17.18 6.56
CA ALA A 378 -22.61 -16.10 6.51
C ALA A 378 -23.35 -15.86 7.84
N GLN A 379 -22.71 -16.18 8.95
CA GLN A 379 -23.28 -16.06 10.28
C GLN A 379 -22.39 -15.17 11.15
N PRO A 380 -22.99 -14.37 12.05
CA PRO A 380 -22.22 -13.64 13.04
C PRO A 380 -21.38 -14.61 13.87
N ILE A 381 -20.06 -14.48 13.80
CA ILE A 381 -19.14 -15.25 14.65
C ILE A 381 -18.87 -14.54 15.99
N GLY A 382 -19.19 -13.25 16.06
CA GLY A 382 -19.29 -12.50 17.30
C GLY A 382 -19.47 -11.01 17.08
N ALA A 383 -19.55 -10.26 18.17
CA ALA A 383 -19.71 -8.82 18.14
C ALA A 383 -19.02 -8.18 19.34
N PHE A 384 -18.63 -6.92 19.19
CA PHE A 384 -18.05 -6.13 20.27
C PHE A 384 -18.58 -4.71 20.25
N LYS A 385 -18.66 -4.12 21.44
CA LYS A 385 -19.09 -2.75 21.65
C LYS A 385 -17.88 -1.83 21.64
N LEU A 386 -17.87 -0.83 20.76
CA LEU A 386 -16.74 0.10 20.59
C LEU A 386 -16.33 0.75 21.91
N ASN A 387 -17.30 1.25 22.69
CA ASN A 387 -17.02 1.98 23.94
C ASN A 387 -16.46 1.08 25.06
N SER A 388 -16.44 -0.25 24.89
CA SER A 388 -15.83 -1.17 25.86
C SER A 388 -14.47 -1.68 25.40
N MET A 389 -13.89 -1.11 24.34
CA MET A 389 -12.62 -1.57 23.78
C MET A 389 -11.58 -0.46 23.75
N LYS A 390 -10.32 -0.88 23.85
CA LYS A 390 -9.18 -0.03 23.48
C LYS A 390 -8.76 -0.36 22.06
N TYR A 391 -8.24 0.63 21.33
CA TYR A 391 -7.77 0.41 19.96
C TYR A 391 -6.41 1.03 19.65
N TYR A 392 -5.69 0.42 18.71
CA TYR A 392 -4.46 0.95 18.13
C TYR A 392 -4.48 0.73 16.62
N ILE A 393 -4.15 1.77 15.85
CA ILE A 393 -4.13 1.70 14.38
C ILE A 393 -2.67 1.72 13.93
N ASN A 394 -2.29 0.72 13.14
CA ASN A 394 -1.01 0.64 12.46
C ASN A 394 -1.22 0.52 10.95
N SER A 395 -0.96 1.60 10.23
CA SER A 395 -1.24 1.70 8.79
C SER A 395 -2.72 1.34 8.51
N ASN A 396 -2.98 0.19 7.87
CA ASN A 396 -4.31 -0.32 7.56
C ASN A 396 -4.77 -1.46 8.48
N LYS A 397 -4.07 -1.76 9.58
CA LYS A 397 -4.49 -2.80 10.54
C LYS A 397 -4.87 -2.15 11.87
N ILE A 398 -6.00 -2.57 12.44
CA ILE A 398 -6.53 -2.10 13.72
C ILE A 398 -6.43 -3.23 14.73
N PHE A 399 -5.76 -2.96 15.84
CA PHE A 399 -5.75 -3.82 17.02
C PHE A 399 -6.87 -3.38 17.94
N PHE A 400 -7.70 -4.34 18.37
CA PHE A 400 -8.74 -4.14 19.38
C PHE A 400 -8.43 -4.96 20.61
N ILE A 401 -8.65 -4.36 21.78
CA ILE A 401 -8.41 -4.99 23.07
C ILE A 401 -9.64 -4.85 23.95
N ASN A 402 -10.10 -5.97 24.50
CA ASN A 402 -11.21 -6.03 25.46
C ASN A 402 -10.93 -7.09 26.52
N ASN A 403 -10.86 -6.72 27.81
CA ASN A 403 -10.72 -7.64 28.94
C ASN A 403 -9.68 -8.75 28.70
N ASP A 404 -8.46 -8.37 28.30
CA ASP A 404 -7.31 -9.23 27.95
C ASP A 404 -7.39 -10.02 26.63
N VAL A 405 -8.45 -9.86 25.84
CA VAL A 405 -8.53 -10.43 24.50
C VAL A 405 -8.02 -9.40 23.50
N ILE A 406 -7.07 -9.81 22.66
CA ILE A 406 -6.59 -9.00 21.54
C ILE A 406 -6.98 -9.61 20.21
N VAL A 407 -7.52 -8.78 19.33
CA VAL A 407 -7.88 -9.15 17.97
C VAL A 407 -7.40 -8.09 16.99
N THR A 408 -7.23 -8.47 15.74
CA THR A 408 -6.91 -7.54 14.66
C THR A 408 -7.93 -7.62 13.54
N LEU A 409 -8.26 -6.46 12.99
CA LEU A 409 -9.02 -6.30 11.77
C LEU A 409 -8.23 -5.44 10.79
N ASP A 410 -8.35 -5.75 9.52
CA ASP A 410 -7.98 -4.81 8.47
C ASP A 410 -8.94 -3.61 8.48
N GLY A 411 -8.39 -2.43 8.72
CA GLY A 411 -9.11 -1.18 8.77
C GLY A 411 -9.61 -0.73 7.41
N PHE A 412 -10.75 -0.04 7.44
CA PHE A 412 -11.39 0.62 6.31
C PHE A 412 -11.88 2.00 6.77
N GLU A 413 -12.12 2.89 5.81
CA GLU A 413 -12.36 4.32 6.08
C GLU A 413 -13.50 4.57 7.08
N GLU A 414 -14.63 3.86 6.91
CA GLU A 414 -15.79 4.02 7.78
C GLU A 414 -15.49 3.61 9.23
N LEU A 415 -14.83 2.46 9.46
CA LEU A 415 -14.45 2.01 10.79
C LEU A 415 -13.44 2.97 11.43
N ASN A 416 -12.44 3.42 10.66
CA ASN A 416 -11.45 4.39 11.13
C ASN A 416 -12.11 5.72 11.57
N ASN A 417 -13.11 6.18 10.82
CA ASN A 417 -13.86 7.39 11.13
C ASN A 417 -14.76 7.18 12.37
N LYS A 418 -15.41 6.03 12.52
CA LYS A 418 -16.19 5.71 13.74
C LYS A 418 -15.32 5.68 14.99
N LEU A 419 -14.12 5.10 14.92
CA LEU A 419 -13.19 5.06 16.06
C LEU A 419 -12.78 6.46 16.51
N LYS A 420 -12.52 7.37 15.56
CA LYS A 420 -12.15 8.76 15.86
C LYS A 420 -13.32 9.59 16.42
N THR A 421 -14.55 9.32 15.99
CA THR A 421 -15.73 10.10 16.36
C THR A 421 -16.36 9.64 17.67
N ASN A 422 -16.33 8.35 17.99
CA ASN A 422 -16.96 7.79 19.19
C ASN A 422 -16.10 7.89 20.47
N ASN A 423 -14.99 8.65 20.46
CA ASN A 423 -14.05 8.76 21.59
C ASN A 423 -13.67 7.39 22.18
N VAL A 424 -13.49 6.38 21.33
CA VAL A 424 -13.02 5.07 21.78
C VAL A 424 -11.64 5.25 22.42
N GLU A 425 -11.41 4.58 23.54
CA GLU A 425 -10.15 4.74 24.26
C GLU A 425 -9.00 4.21 23.40
N LYS A 426 -7.94 5.00 23.22
CA LYS A 426 -6.71 4.50 22.59
C LYS A 426 -5.98 3.59 23.57
N VAL A 427 -5.26 2.61 23.02
CA VAL A 427 -4.34 1.81 23.83
C VAL A 427 -3.37 2.74 24.57
N GLU A 428 -3.30 2.57 25.89
CA GLU A 428 -2.36 3.29 26.74
C GLU A 428 -0.92 2.86 26.44
N ASP A 429 0.04 3.77 26.63
CA ASP A 429 1.46 3.54 26.35
C ASP A 429 2.10 2.39 27.17
N ASP A 430 1.43 1.94 28.25
CA ASP A 430 1.94 0.89 29.14
C ASP A 430 1.49 -0.53 28.75
N LEU A 431 0.45 -0.64 27.92
CA LEU A 431 -0.09 -1.89 27.42
C LEU A 431 0.67 -2.33 26.15
N MET A 432 1.66 -3.19 26.37
CA MET A 432 2.50 -3.71 25.30
C MET A 432 1.72 -4.64 24.39
N ILE A 433 1.46 -4.21 23.17
CA ILE A 433 0.87 -5.05 22.12
C ILE A 433 1.79 -5.24 20.93
N GLY A 434 1.53 -6.33 20.21
CA GLY A 434 2.26 -6.66 19.01
C GLY A 434 1.58 -7.79 18.23
N GLN A 435 2.31 -8.29 17.23
CA GLN A 435 1.95 -9.47 16.47
C GLN A 435 3.20 -10.30 16.16
N THR A 436 3.03 -11.61 15.97
CA THR A 436 4.12 -12.47 15.49
C THR A 436 4.46 -12.12 14.02
N PRO A 437 5.58 -12.61 13.46
CA PRO A 437 5.88 -12.45 12.03
C PRO A 437 4.77 -12.98 11.12
N GLU A 438 4.05 -14.02 11.55
CA GLU A 438 2.90 -14.60 10.84
C GLU A 438 1.62 -13.76 10.97
N GLY A 439 1.60 -12.78 11.88
CA GLY A 439 0.48 -11.86 12.09
C GLY A 439 -0.48 -12.24 13.22
N HIS A 440 -0.10 -13.17 14.11
CA HIS A 440 -0.89 -13.48 15.30
C HIS A 440 -0.76 -12.36 16.34
N PRO A 441 -1.85 -11.65 16.71
CA PRO A 441 -1.77 -10.58 17.70
C PRO A 441 -1.57 -11.13 19.11
N PHE A 442 -0.88 -10.36 19.95
CA PHE A 442 -0.65 -10.66 21.35
C PHE A 442 -0.52 -9.38 22.20
N ILE A 443 -0.74 -9.55 23.51
CA ILE A 443 -0.42 -8.63 24.58
C ILE A 443 0.77 -9.23 25.35
N ILE A 444 1.80 -8.43 25.64
CA ILE A 444 2.93 -8.86 26.46
C ILE A 444 2.58 -8.60 27.93
N VAL A 445 2.55 -9.67 28.72
CA VAL A 445 2.29 -9.64 30.15
C VAL A 445 3.46 -10.24 30.91
N PHE A 446 3.82 -9.64 32.03
CA PHE A 446 4.84 -10.16 32.96
C PHE A 446 4.15 -10.73 34.19
N SER A 447 4.37 -12.02 34.48
CA SER A 447 3.84 -12.69 35.67
C SER A 447 4.85 -13.69 36.21
N ASN A 448 5.14 -13.67 37.51
CA ASN A 448 6.00 -14.66 38.19
C ASN A 448 7.36 -14.95 37.49
N ASN A 449 8.06 -13.91 37.03
CA ASN A 449 9.32 -14.04 36.27
C ASN A 449 9.17 -14.70 34.90
N VAL A 450 7.98 -14.65 34.32
CA VAL A 450 7.68 -15.12 32.98
C VAL A 450 7.18 -13.96 32.13
N LEU A 451 7.74 -13.82 30.94
CA LEU A 451 7.20 -13.01 29.85
C LEU A 451 6.21 -13.89 29.07
N ILE A 452 4.96 -13.47 28.99
CA ILE A 452 3.88 -14.21 28.34
C ILE A 452 3.35 -13.39 27.17
N LEU A 453 3.30 -14.01 25.99
CA LEU A 453 2.63 -13.47 24.81
C LEU A 453 1.17 -13.94 24.82
N LYS A 454 0.29 -13.18 25.47
CA LYS A 454 -1.11 -13.54 25.74
C LYS A 454 -2.02 -13.12 24.59
N GLN A 455 -2.93 -13.99 24.14
CA GLN A 455 -3.98 -13.64 23.17
C GLN A 455 -5.33 -13.45 23.86
N SER A 456 -5.58 -14.24 24.90
CA SER A 456 -6.77 -14.20 25.74
C SER A 456 -6.43 -14.77 27.12
N SER A 457 -7.39 -14.76 28.06
CA SER A 457 -7.22 -15.40 29.37
C SER A 457 -6.88 -16.89 29.31
N ASN A 458 -7.28 -17.59 28.26
CA ASN A 458 -7.10 -19.04 28.14
C ASN A 458 -6.05 -19.43 27.09
N ARG A 459 -5.52 -18.46 26.32
CA ARG A 459 -4.60 -18.71 25.21
C ARG A 459 -3.39 -17.79 25.25
N HIS A 460 -2.21 -18.38 25.18
CA HIS A 460 -0.94 -17.69 25.00
C HIS A 460 -0.15 -18.34 23.86
N ILE A 461 0.60 -17.54 23.11
CA ILE A 461 1.44 -17.99 22.00
C ILE A 461 2.72 -18.61 22.56
N ASN A 462 3.31 -17.95 23.55
CA ASN A 462 4.58 -18.33 24.13
C ASN A 462 4.68 -17.83 25.58
N SER A 463 5.48 -18.52 26.38
CA SER A 463 5.80 -18.17 27.76
C SER A 463 7.28 -18.44 28.01
N ILE A 464 8.02 -17.40 28.38
CA ILE A 464 9.48 -17.46 28.51
C ILE A 464 9.88 -17.01 29.91
N LEU A 465 10.66 -17.83 30.62
CA LEU A 465 11.29 -17.40 31.87
C LEU A 465 12.23 -16.24 31.58
N THR A 466 12.04 -15.10 32.24
CA THR A 466 12.84 -13.89 32.00
C THR A 466 14.32 -14.08 32.33
N THR A 467 14.65 -15.05 33.18
CA THR A 467 16.03 -15.46 33.48
C THR A 467 16.72 -16.15 32.31
N ASN A 468 15.97 -16.73 31.37
CA ASN A 468 16.52 -17.41 30.19
C ASN A 468 16.76 -16.44 29.01
N ILE A 469 16.30 -15.19 29.13
CA ILE A 469 16.47 -14.15 28.12
C ILE A 469 17.87 -13.53 28.31
N LEU A 470 18.71 -13.65 27.28
CA LEU A 470 20.05 -13.07 27.24
C LEU A 470 19.95 -11.55 27.02
N ASP A 471 19.30 -11.17 25.93
CA ASP A 471 19.03 -9.79 25.56
C ASP A 471 17.85 -9.71 24.58
N ILE A 472 17.49 -8.48 24.24
CA ILE A 472 16.40 -8.14 23.32
C ILE A 472 16.97 -7.15 22.32
N THR A 473 17.03 -7.52 21.04
CA THR A 473 17.66 -6.72 19.98
C THR A 473 16.64 -6.27 18.95
N LEU A 474 16.79 -5.05 18.44
CA LEU A 474 15.95 -4.55 17.34
C LEU A 474 16.50 -5.12 16.01
N LYS A 475 15.70 -5.86 15.24
CA LYS A 475 16.11 -6.37 13.90
C LYS A 475 15.78 -5.40 12.77
N GLY A 476 14.83 -4.48 12.96
CA GLY A 476 14.47 -3.49 11.97
C GLY A 476 13.06 -2.93 12.16
N PHE A 477 12.62 -2.15 11.18
CA PHE A 477 11.26 -1.60 11.11
C PHE A 477 10.47 -2.34 10.05
N SER A 478 9.24 -2.71 10.39
CA SER A 478 8.44 -3.59 9.54
C SER A 478 8.06 -2.97 8.19
N ASN A 479 7.96 -1.63 8.06
CA ASN A 479 7.79 -0.85 6.80
C ASN A 479 7.91 0.68 7.08
N GLU A 480 8.04 1.52 6.04
CA GLU A 480 8.08 3.00 6.19
C GLU A 480 6.80 3.58 6.83
N ASP A 481 5.64 3.00 6.54
CA ASP A 481 4.32 3.43 7.05
C ASP A 481 3.88 2.72 8.34
N SER A 482 4.70 1.81 8.88
CA SER A 482 4.37 0.99 10.05
C SER A 482 5.13 1.48 11.28
N ASN A 483 4.41 1.67 12.38
CA ASN A 483 4.96 1.97 13.70
C ASN A 483 5.34 0.70 14.48
N LEU A 484 5.38 -0.47 13.82
CA LEU A 484 5.83 -1.71 14.44
C LEU A 484 7.33 -1.95 14.17
N ALA A 485 8.05 -2.16 15.25
CA ALA A 485 9.45 -2.56 15.30
C ALA A 485 9.54 -4.09 15.41
N THR A 486 10.42 -4.69 14.61
CA THR A 486 10.75 -6.11 14.70
C THR A 486 11.86 -6.30 15.71
N VAL A 487 11.61 -7.10 16.74
CA VAL A 487 12.49 -7.33 17.88
C VAL A 487 12.75 -8.82 18.02
N SER A 488 14.00 -9.19 18.23
CA SER A 488 14.42 -10.55 18.57
C SER A 488 14.65 -10.66 20.06
N ILE A 489 13.99 -11.62 20.71
CA ILE A 489 14.28 -12.02 22.09
C ILE A 489 15.26 -13.19 22.00
N ASN A 490 16.52 -12.92 22.34
CA ASN A 490 17.59 -13.91 22.26
C ASN A 490 17.70 -14.66 23.59
N MET A 491 17.68 -15.99 23.54
CA MET A 491 17.78 -16.85 24.72
C MET A 491 19.23 -17.28 24.97
N ILE A 492 19.55 -17.59 26.22
CA ILE A 492 20.86 -18.11 26.62
C ILE A 492 21.21 -19.42 25.88
N ALA A 493 20.21 -20.25 25.60
CA ALA A 493 20.38 -21.51 24.87
C ALA A 493 20.68 -21.33 23.36
N GLY A 494 20.74 -20.09 22.86
CA GLY A 494 21.01 -19.78 21.45
C GLY A 494 19.77 -19.74 20.55
N SER A 495 18.59 -20.07 21.06
CA SER A 495 17.32 -19.87 20.33
C SER A 495 16.89 -18.41 20.33
N GLU A 496 16.23 -17.97 19.26
CA GLU A 496 15.66 -16.62 19.13
C GLU A 496 14.14 -16.67 18.93
N LEU A 497 13.44 -15.64 19.40
CA LEU A 497 12.01 -15.42 19.14
C LEU A 497 11.80 -14.02 18.57
N ASP A 498 11.36 -13.97 17.32
CA ASP A 498 11.04 -12.72 16.63
C ASP A 498 9.59 -12.30 16.88
N ILE A 499 9.41 -11.03 17.23
CA ILE A 499 8.11 -10.42 17.45
C ILE A 499 8.06 -9.00 16.87
N ASN A 500 6.88 -8.58 16.43
CA ASN A 500 6.65 -7.19 16.00
C ASN A 500 5.85 -6.47 17.08
N ILE A 501 6.40 -5.41 17.66
CA ILE A 501 5.75 -4.62 18.71
C ILE A 501 5.75 -3.15 18.33
N ILE A 502 4.88 -2.36 18.97
CA ILE A 502 4.91 -0.90 18.78
C ILE A 502 6.31 -0.38 19.14
N GLU A 503 6.90 0.42 18.26
CA GLU A 503 8.26 0.97 18.39
C GLU A 503 8.49 1.60 19.78
N SER A 504 7.51 2.38 20.25
CA SER A 504 7.51 2.99 21.57
C SER A 504 7.63 2.03 22.75
N HIS A 505 7.23 0.77 22.58
CA HIS A 505 7.20 -0.25 23.62
C HIS A 505 8.52 -1.02 23.77
N VAL A 506 9.44 -0.93 22.80
CA VAL A 506 10.74 -1.62 22.83
C VAL A 506 11.54 -1.32 24.12
N PRO A 507 11.71 -0.06 24.57
CA PRO A 507 12.48 0.24 25.77
C PRO A 507 11.78 -0.29 27.02
N LEU A 508 10.44 -0.20 27.06
CA LEU A 508 9.66 -0.70 28.18
C LEU A 508 9.74 -2.22 28.28
N LEU A 509 9.74 -2.93 27.15
CA LEU A 509 9.95 -4.38 27.07
C LEU A 509 11.32 -4.75 27.64
N ILE A 510 12.40 -4.11 27.17
CA ILE A 510 13.76 -4.34 27.67
C ILE A 510 13.84 -4.10 29.18
N LYS A 511 13.31 -2.96 29.65
CA LYS A 511 13.33 -2.58 31.07
C LYS A 511 12.56 -3.57 31.94
N LYS A 512 11.33 -3.91 31.57
CA LYS A 512 10.50 -4.86 32.35
C LYS A 512 11.14 -6.26 32.36
N THR A 513 11.67 -6.73 31.24
CA THR A 513 12.38 -8.02 31.17
C THR A 513 13.59 -8.04 32.09
N TYR A 514 14.45 -7.01 32.05
CA TYR A 514 15.62 -6.89 32.92
C TYR A 514 15.24 -6.86 34.41
N LYS A 515 14.26 -6.02 34.78
CA LYS A 515 13.82 -5.90 36.17
C LYS A 515 13.29 -7.22 36.71
N THR A 516 12.49 -7.91 35.90
CA THR A 516 11.86 -9.17 36.30
C THR A 516 12.91 -10.29 36.40
N SER A 517 13.88 -10.35 35.49
CA SER A 517 14.96 -11.35 35.55
C SER A 517 15.89 -11.15 36.74
N LYS A 518 16.02 -9.92 37.26
CA LYS A 518 16.94 -9.56 38.36
C LYS A 518 16.25 -9.33 39.71
N ILE A 519 14.94 -9.55 39.82
CA ILE A 519 14.19 -9.27 41.06
C ILE A 519 14.69 -10.10 42.26
N LYS A 520 15.06 -11.36 42.06
CA LYS A 520 15.65 -12.21 43.12
C LYS A 520 17.02 -11.70 43.56
N ILE A 521 17.81 -11.18 42.63
CA ILE A 521 19.14 -10.61 42.92
C ILE A 521 18.99 -9.32 43.74
N LEU A 522 17.96 -8.52 43.48
CA LEU A 522 17.64 -7.32 44.26
C LEU A 522 17.38 -7.65 45.74
N GLU A 523 16.72 -8.77 46.02
CA GLU A 523 16.45 -9.21 47.41
C GLU A 523 17.73 -9.56 48.18
N SER A 524 18.70 -10.19 47.51
CA SER A 524 19.98 -10.59 48.11
C SER A 524 21.09 -9.53 48.07
N ALA A 525 21.03 -8.58 47.13
CA ALA A 525 22.08 -7.58 46.94
C ALA A 525 22.04 -6.52 48.05
N ASN A 526 23.21 -6.10 48.55
CA ASN A 526 23.32 -5.00 49.50
C ASN A 526 23.47 -3.63 48.81
N THR A 527 23.20 -2.54 49.54
CA THR A 527 23.27 -1.17 48.97
C THR A 527 24.63 -0.85 48.33
N PRO A 528 25.80 -1.19 48.92
CA PRO A 528 27.09 -1.00 48.27
C PRO A 528 27.24 -1.71 46.92
N GLN A 529 26.77 -2.96 46.79
CA GLN A 529 26.81 -3.72 45.53
C GLN A 529 25.96 -3.05 44.44
N LEU A 530 24.75 -2.61 44.78
CA LEU A 530 23.89 -1.87 43.86
C LEU A 530 24.51 -0.55 43.43
N PHE A 531 25.10 0.20 44.37
CA PHE A 531 25.79 1.44 44.07
C PHE A 531 26.97 1.21 43.10
N THR A 532 27.79 0.18 43.33
CA THR A 532 28.90 -0.16 42.43
C THR A 532 28.41 -0.55 41.03
N SER A 533 27.29 -1.28 40.95
CA SER A 533 26.70 -1.61 39.65
C SER A 533 26.17 -0.35 38.94
N TRP A 534 25.49 0.54 39.66
CA TRP A 534 25.05 1.83 39.14
C TRP A 534 26.24 2.67 38.65
N SER A 535 27.33 2.80 39.41
CA SER A 535 28.51 3.57 39.00
C SER A 535 29.16 3.01 37.73
N ARG A 536 29.17 1.68 37.58
CA ARG A 536 29.67 1.04 36.35
C ARG A 536 28.80 1.35 35.14
N HIS A 537 27.48 1.26 35.29
CA HIS A 537 26.54 1.62 34.24
C HIS A 537 26.63 3.11 33.87
N LEU A 538 26.83 3.98 34.87
CA LEU A 538 27.05 5.40 34.66
C LEU A 538 28.35 5.65 33.87
N ASN A 539 29.40 4.89 34.16
CA ASN A 539 30.67 4.96 33.44
C ASN A 539 30.52 4.56 31.97
N ASP A 540 29.82 3.45 31.71
CA ASP A 540 29.50 3.02 30.35
C ASP A 540 28.75 4.12 29.57
N THR A 541 27.77 4.75 30.22
CA THR A 541 26.98 5.83 29.63
C THR A 541 27.81 7.09 29.38
N LEU A 542 28.67 7.49 30.32
CA LEU A 542 29.63 8.57 30.11
C LEU A 542 30.50 8.28 28.89
N ASN A 543 31.14 7.10 28.85
CA ASN A 543 32.00 6.70 27.75
C ASN A 543 31.28 6.72 26.40
N TYR A 544 30.05 6.21 26.35
CA TYR A 544 29.23 6.29 25.15
C TYR A 544 29.05 7.74 24.70
N PHE A 545 28.59 8.63 25.58
CA PHE A 545 28.38 10.02 25.19
C PHE A 545 29.70 10.71 24.81
N TYR A 546 30.77 10.47 25.57
CA TYR A 546 32.04 11.15 25.40
C TYR A 546 32.83 10.68 24.18
N PHE A 547 32.72 9.42 23.77
CA PHE A 547 33.63 8.84 22.77
C PHE A 547 32.95 8.16 21.58
N SER A 548 31.64 7.84 21.63
CA SER A 548 31.01 6.98 20.61
C SER A 548 31.09 7.50 19.19
N SER A 549 30.99 8.82 18.97
CA SER A 549 31.03 9.40 17.62
C SER A 549 32.33 9.08 16.88
N MET A 550 33.45 9.06 17.61
CA MET A 550 34.79 8.78 17.09
C MET A 550 34.95 7.30 16.72
N TYR A 551 34.39 6.38 17.52
CA TYR A 551 34.39 4.95 17.22
C TYR A 551 33.47 4.62 16.03
N CYS A 552 32.32 5.29 15.93
CA CYS A 552 31.47 5.21 14.74
C CYS A 552 32.23 5.67 13.49
N ALA A 553 32.88 6.82 13.56
CA ALA A 553 33.65 7.36 12.44
C ALA A 553 34.77 6.40 12.01
N ARG A 554 35.53 5.86 12.98
CA ARG A 554 36.56 4.86 12.73
C ARG A 554 36.00 3.64 12.00
N SER A 555 34.91 3.06 12.50
CA SER A 555 34.30 1.88 11.89
C SER A 555 33.86 2.11 10.44
N GLU A 556 33.48 3.33 10.07
CA GLU A 556 33.08 3.67 8.70
C GLU A 556 34.29 4.00 7.81
N LEU A 557 35.27 4.73 8.33
CA LEU A 557 36.53 4.99 7.63
C LEU A 557 37.24 3.67 7.30
N ASP A 558 37.32 2.74 8.25
CA ASP A 558 37.89 1.40 8.06
C ASP A 558 37.20 0.61 6.94
N LYS A 559 35.92 0.88 6.63
CA LYS A 559 35.21 0.26 5.49
C LYS A 559 35.62 0.87 4.16
N VAL A 560 35.77 2.19 4.10
CA VAL A 560 36.17 2.93 2.89
C VAL A 560 37.64 2.64 2.57
N THR A 561 38.51 2.61 3.57
CA THR A 561 39.96 2.45 3.40
C THR A 561 40.43 1.00 3.20
N LYS A 562 39.52 0.01 3.13
CA LYS A 562 39.86 -1.43 2.98
C LYS A 562 40.82 -1.74 1.82
N LYS A 563 40.76 -0.98 0.73
CA LYS A 563 41.60 -1.18 -0.47
C LYS A 563 42.96 -0.46 -0.38
N GLY A 564 43.24 0.24 0.72
CA GLY A 564 44.39 1.14 0.90
C GLY A 564 44.12 2.53 0.32
N PHE A 565 44.57 3.57 1.04
CA PHE A 565 44.26 4.97 0.72
C PHE A 565 44.66 5.40 -0.71
N LEU A 566 45.82 4.94 -1.20
CA LEU A 566 46.32 5.29 -2.54
C LEU A 566 45.46 4.73 -3.68
N ASN A 567 44.66 3.70 -3.40
CA ASN A 567 43.79 3.05 -4.39
C ASN A 567 42.35 3.60 -4.36
N LEU A 568 42.07 4.62 -3.54
CA LEU A 568 40.77 5.26 -3.45
C LEU A 568 40.56 6.25 -4.59
N ASP A 569 39.34 6.29 -5.12
CA ASP A 569 38.96 7.30 -6.08
C ASP A 569 38.69 8.67 -5.42
N ASP A 570 38.47 9.70 -6.24
CA ASP A 570 38.23 11.06 -5.76
C ASP A 570 36.92 11.17 -4.94
N GLU A 571 35.94 10.30 -5.21
CA GLU A 571 34.65 10.27 -4.50
C GLU A 571 34.83 9.70 -3.09
N ASP A 572 35.56 8.59 -2.94
CA ASP A 572 35.93 7.99 -1.65
C ASP A 572 36.79 8.94 -0.80
N LYS A 573 37.75 9.65 -1.42
CA LYS A 573 38.56 10.67 -0.71
C LYS A 573 37.72 11.84 -0.22
N ALA A 574 36.77 12.31 -1.04
CA ALA A 574 35.81 13.35 -0.63
C ALA A 574 34.89 12.87 0.50
N MET A 575 34.48 11.60 0.47
CA MET A 575 33.69 10.98 1.54
C MET A 575 34.46 10.98 2.86
N ILE A 576 35.73 10.56 2.86
CA ILE A 576 36.60 10.60 4.06
C ILE A 576 36.71 12.03 4.60
N ALA A 577 36.95 13.02 3.74
CA ALA A 577 37.04 14.43 4.13
C ALA A 577 35.78 14.91 4.87
N ASN A 578 34.60 14.59 4.32
CA ASN A 578 33.33 14.99 4.91
C ASN A 578 33.07 14.27 6.25
N ILE A 579 33.33 12.96 6.36
CA ILE A 579 33.19 12.22 7.62
C ILE A 579 34.05 12.87 8.71
N LEU A 580 35.33 13.06 8.44
CA LEU A 580 36.29 13.61 9.40
C LEU A 580 35.92 15.04 9.83
N TYR A 581 35.58 15.91 8.88
CA TYR A 581 35.20 17.29 9.16
C TYR A 581 33.98 17.37 10.07
N TYR A 582 32.90 16.66 9.72
CA TYR A 582 31.65 16.72 10.47
C TYR A 582 31.73 16.05 11.83
N VAL A 583 32.44 14.93 11.93
CA VAL A 583 32.70 14.27 13.21
C VAL A 583 33.54 15.16 14.12
N ALA A 584 34.58 15.83 13.61
CA ALA A 584 35.40 16.73 14.40
C ALA A 584 34.60 17.90 14.97
N ILE A 585 33.81 18.61 14.14
CA ILE A 585 32.98 19.75 14.58
C ILE A 585 31.98 19.31 15.64
N GLU A 586 31.29 18.21 15.40
CA GLU A 586 30.19 17.77 16.27
C GLU A 586 30.71 17.21 17.57
N GLN A 587 31.80 16.45 17.56
CA GLN A 587 32.45 16.00 18.78
C GLN A 587 32.91 17.17 19.66
N LYS A 588 33.45 18.25 19.07
CA LYS A 588 33.84 19.45 19.86
C LYS A 588 32.63 20.03 20.60
N LYS A 589 31.47 20.15 19.93
CA LYS A 589 30.24 20.65 20.54
C LYS A 589 29.74 19.71 21.64
N GLN A 590 29.74 18.40 21.36
CA GLN A 590 29.31 17.38 22.31
C GLN A 590 30.14 17.41 23.58
N LEU A 591 31.46 17.50 23.48
CA LEU A 591 32.34 17.56 24.64
C LEU A 591 31.99 18.71 25.58
N ASP A 592 31.63 19.89 25.07
CA ASP A 592 31.17 21.01 25.92
C ASP A 592 29.88 20.68 26.65
N VAL A 593 28.88 20.22 25.90
CA VAL A 593 27.55 19.90 26.43
C VAL A 593 27.68 18.80 27.49
N ILE A 594 28.32 17.69 27.14
CA ILE A 594 28.43 16.52 28.01
C ILE A 594 29.21 16.85 29.28
N SER A 595 30.33 17.57 29.17
CA SER A 595 31.14 17.97 30.33
C SER A 595 30.39 18.84 31.32
N ILE A 596 29.45 19.67 30.84
CA ILE A 596 28.67 20.58 31.68
C ILE A 596 27.44 19.87 32.26
N TYR A 597 26.69 19.16 31.42
CA TYR A 597 25.38 18.66 31.80
C TYR A 597 25.43 17.32 32.55
N ILE A 598 26.30 16.37 32.18
CA ILE A 598 26.39 15.08 32.89
C ILE A 598 26.62 15.28 34.40
N PRO A 599 27.64 16.04 34.84
CA PRO A 599 27.88 16.21 36.27
C PRO A 599 26.70 16.87 36.97
N LYS A 600 26.02 17.82 36.29
CA LYS A 600 24.88 18.54 36.84
C LYS A 600 23.64 17.65 37.01
N ILE A 601 23.39 16.79 36.03
CA ILE A 601 22.30 15.80 36.07
C ILE A 601 22.52 14.82 37.22
N ILE A 602 23.75 14.28 37.36
CA ILE A 602 24.07 13.36 38.45
C ILE A 602 23.92 14.08 39.81
N GLU A 603 24.43 15.32 39.93
CA GLU A 603 24.27 16.13 41.15
C GLU A 603 22.80 16.29 41.56
N GLN A 604 21.93 16.67 40.62
CA GLN A 604 20.50 16.85 40.90
C GLN A 604 19.83 15.56 41.36
N GLN A 605 20.17 14.42 40.76
CA GLN A 605 19.62 13.12 41.12
C GLN A 605 20.06 12.65 42.50
N GLU A 606 21.33 12.88 42.84
CA GLU A 606 21.83 12.54 44.16
C GLU A 606 21.23 13.48 45.21
N LEU A 607 21.09 14.77 44.92
CA LEU A 607 20.38 15.71 45.79
C LEU A 607 18.93 15.27 46.06
N LEU A 608 18.21 14.80 45.04
CA LEU A 608 16.83 14.33 45.21
C LEU A 608 16.74 13.12 46.17
N ILE A 609 17.60 12.10 45.99
CA ILE A 609 17.66 10.96 46.92
C ILE A 609 18.00 11.43 48.33
N MET A 610 19.05 12.25 48.45
CA MET A 610 19.58 12.65 49.75
C MET A 610 18.57 13.53 50.51
N ASN A 611 17.88 14.44 49.80
CA ASN A 611 16.79 15.24 50.36
C ASN A 611 15.61 14.38 50.82
N ASN A 612 15.20 13.39 50.03
CA ASN A 612 14.14 12.44 50.43
C ASN A 612 14.51 11.65 51.70
N LEU A 613 15.81 11.53 51.99
CA LEU A 613 16.35 10.87 53.17
C LEU A 613 16.79 11.84 54.27
N ASN A 614 16.46 13.15 54.15
CA ASN A 614 16.86 14.21 55.07
C ASN A 614 18.38 14.29 55.32
N LYS A 615 19.18 14.04 54.29
CA LYS A 615 20.65 14.12 54.33
C LYS A 615 21.17 15.14 53.32
N SER A 616 22.28 15.80 53.67
CA SER A 616 23.01 16.67 52.75
C SER A 616 24.09 15.88 52.00
N ILE A 617 24.36 16.26 50.75
CA ILE A 617 25.47 15.73 49.95
C ILE A 617 26.48 16.82 49.63
N ASP A 618 27.76 16.47 49.69
CA ASP A 618 28.83 17.35 49.24
C ASP A 618 28.79 17.49 47.70
N THR A 619 28.50 18.71 47.24
CA THR A 619 28.42 19.02 45.81
C THR A 619 29.80 19.20 45.14
N THR A 620 30.88 19.27 45.94
CA THR A 620 32.24 19.52 45.46
C THR A 620 32.71 18.43 44.50
N ALA A 621 32.33 17.17 44.75
CA ALA A 621 32.69 16.04 43.89
C ALA A 621 32.18 16.19 42.45
N PHE A 622 30.98 16.74 42.25
CA PHE A 622 30.42 16.97 40.91
C PHE A 622 31.09 18.13 40.19
N ARG A 623 31.48 19.19 40.92
CA ARG A 623 32.25 20.31 40.35
C ARG A 623 33.64 19.88 39.91
N ILE A 624 34.28 19.01 40.69
CA ILE A 624 35.58 18.41 40.33
C ILE A 624 35.43 17.58 39.05
N LEU A 625 34.42 16.71 38.99
CA LEU A 625 34.09 15.94 37.78
C LEU A 625 33.90 16.85 36.56
N GLN A 626 33.09 17.90 36.67
CA GLN A 626 32.88 18.87 35.59
C GLN A 626 34.18 19.51 35.11
N LYS A 627 35.01 19.99 36.04
CA LYS A 627 36.29 20.64 35.69
C LYS A 627 37.24 19.67 34.99
N GLN A 628 37.32 18.43 35.47
CA GLN A 628 38.21 17.41 34.90
C GLN A 628 37.72 16.94 33.53
N LEU A 629 36.41 16.74 33.34
CA LEU A 629 35.84 16.46 32.02
C LEU A 629 36.12 17.60 31.04
N LEU A 630 35.89 18.86 31.42
CA LEU A 630 36.24 20.01 30.58
C LEU A 630 37.72 20.03 30.18
N ALA A 631 38.62 19.66 31.10
CA ALA A 631 40.06 19.58 30.81
C ALA A 631 40.37 18.48 29.78
N ILE A 632 39.84 17.26 29.98
CA ILE A 632 39.97 16.14 29.03
C ILE A 632 39.37 16.52 27.67
N GLY A 633 38.17 17.12 27.68
CA GLY A 633 37.50 17.63 26.49
C GLY A 633 38.35 18.66 25.75
N GLY A 634 39.01 19.57 26.48
CA GLY A 634 39.96 20.54 25.91
C GLY A 634 41.14 19.87 25.19
N GLN A 635 41.70 18.79 25.76
CA GLN A 635 42.78 18.03 25.14
C GLN A 635 42.32 17.34 23.85
N ILE A 636 41.16 16.66 23.87
CA ILE A 636 40.58 16.03 22.69
C ILE A 636 40.31 17.07 21.59
N LYS A 637 39.72 18.21 21.95
CA LYS A 637 39.46 19.31 21.01
C LYS A 637 40.71 19.82 20.32
N SER A 638 41.84 19.87 21.04
CA SER A 638 43.14 20.24 20.45
C SER A 638 43.54 19.30 19.33
N SER A 639 43.43 17.98 19.54
CA SER A 639 43.68 16.98 18.49
C SER A 639 42.69 17.11 17.32
N LEU A 640 41.41 17.38 17.61
CA LEU A 640 40.42 17.59 16.56
C LEU A 640 40.62 18.90 15.76
N ASN A 641 41.33 19.88 16.31
CA ASN A 641 41.72 21.08 15.56
C ASN A 641 42.74 20.75 14.47
N GLU A 642 43.58 19.74 14.66
CA GLU A 642 44.56 19.30 13.65
C GLU A 642 43.86 18.72 12.42
N ILE A 643 42.86 17.86 12.63
CA ILE A 643 42.00 17.31 11.57
C ILE A 643 41.29 18.43 10.82
N GLU A 644 40.63 19.36 11.55
CA GLU A 644 39.92 20.48 10.93
C GLU A 644 40.86 21.40 10.14
N ARG A 645 42.05 21.68 10.68
CA ARG A 645 43.07 22.51 10.02
C ARG A 645 43.52 21.88 8.70
N SER A 646 43.80 20.58 8.68
CA SER A 646 44.15 19.85 7.45
C SER A 646 43.05 19.99 6.40
N LEU A 647 41.78 19.81 6.78
CA LEU A 647 40.63 19.87 5.86
C LEU A 647 40.25 21.30 5.44
N SER A 648 40.61 22.32 6.22
CA SER A 648 40.33 23.73 5.91
C SER A 648 41.00 24.22 4.62
N HIS A 649 42.02 23.50 4.14
CA HIS A 649 42.70 23.78 2.87
C HIS A 649 41.95 23.28 1.63
N ILE A 650 40.90 22.48 1.80
CA ILE A 650 40.07 21.92 0.72
C ILE A 650 38.56 22.18 0.94
N PRO A 651 38.13 23.43 1.20
CA PRO A 651 36.75 23.73 1.59
C PRO A 651 35.73 23.43 0.48
N TYR A 652 36.16 23.40 -0.79
CA TYR A 652 35.30 23.11 -1.95
C TYR A 652 34.77 21.67 -1.99
N ILE A 653 35.37 20.75 -1.21
CA ILE A 653 34.94 19.35 -1.09
C ILE A 653 33.98 19.14 0.08
N LEU A 654 33.97 20.09 1.03
CA LEU A 654 33.11 20.03 2.21
C LEU A 654 31.69 20.47 1.82
N HIS A 655 30.71 19.58 1.94
CA HIS A 655 29.36 19.83 1.44
C HIS A 655 28.56 20.73 2.39
N PRO A 656 28.02 21.89 1.99
CA PRO A 656 27.46 22.90 2.90
C PRO A 656 26.07 22.61 3.50
N GLN A 657 25.52 21.39 3.42
CA GLN A 657 24.14 21.12 3.85
C GLN A 657 24.01 19.95 4.83
N ILE A 658 24.70 20.03 5.97
CA ILE A 658 24.27 19.29 7.15
C ILE A 658 23.68 20.30 8.14
N ASP A 659 22.43 20.70 7.91
CA ASP A 659 21.62 21.35 8.96
C ASP A 659 21.21 20.26 9.96
N SER A 660 22.18 19.85 10.76
CA SER A 660 22.10 18.72 11.69
C SER A 660 20.92 18.80 12.65
N ARG A 661 20.45 20.02 12.93
CA ARG A 661 19.31 20.27 13.81
C ARG A 661 17.98 19.81 13.20
N LYS A 662 17.81 19.91 11.88
CA LYS A 662 16.58 19.46 11.18
C LYS A 662 16.52 17.94 11.01
N ALA A 663 17.64 17.30 10.65
CA ALA A 663 17.69 15.84 10.50
C ALA A 663 17.46 15.10 11.83
N LEU A 664 17.87 15.69 12.96
CA LEU A 664 17.68 15.11 14.29
C LEU A 664 16.29 15.39 14.88
N SER A 665 15.65 16.52 14.56
CA SER A 665 14.28 16.83 15.02
C SER A 665 13.22 15.92 14.38
N ASP A 666 13.48 15.40 13.18
CA ASP A 666 12.58 14.48 12.47
C ASP A 666 12.89 12.99 12.74
N SER A 667 13.98 12.69 13.47
CA SER A 667 14.38 11.31 13.79
C SER A 667 13.33 10.60 14.67
N ARG A 668 12.94 9.37 14.34
CA ARG A 668 11.98 8.59 15.15
C ARG A 668 12.51 8.33 16.56
N TYR A 669 13.83 8.42 16.76
CA TYR A 669 14.49 8.25 18.06
C TYR A 669 14.47 9.48 18.96
N SER A 670 14.21 10.68 18.43
CA SER A 670 13.80 11.80 19.28
C SER A 670 12.49 11.47 20.05
N LYS A 671 11.61 10.65 19.45
CA LYS A 671 10.39 10.14 20.09
C LYS A 671 10.67 8.95 21.03
N PHE A 672 11.69 8.14 20.80
CA PHE A 672 12.17 7.16 21.79
C PHE A 672 12.67 7.84 23.08
N GLY A 673 13.34 8.99 22.96
CA GLY A 673 13.67 9.86 24.09
C GLY A 673 12.43 10.43 24.80
N GLN A 674 11.35 10.68 24.05
CA GLN A 674 10.05 11.12 24.60
C GLN A 674 9.23 9.97 25.20
N LEU A 675 9.28 8.72 24.74
CA LEU A 675 8.52 7.63 25.40
C LEU A 675 9.22 7.07 26.64
N ALA A 676 10.51 7.34 26.80
CA ALA A 676 11.19 7.26 28.08
C ALA A 676 10.69 8.31 29.11
N LEU A 677 9.76 9.23 28.77
CA LEU A 677 9.19 10.28 29.65
C LEU A 677 8.56 9.77 30.95
N ARG A 678 8.26 8.47 31.07
CA ARG A 678 7.64 7.89 32.27
C ARG A 678 8.62 7.18 33.21
N GLY A 679 9.91 7.10 32.87
CA GLY A 679 10.99 6.55 33.70
C GLY A 679 12.06 7.60 34.03
N VAL A 680 12.83 7.36 35.10
CA VAL A 680 13.85 8.28 35.62
C VAL A 680 14.89 8.66 34.54
N SER A 681 15.15 7.79 33.55
CA SER A 681 15.98 8.06 32.35
C SER A 681 15.62 9.32 31.55
N SER A 682 14.34 9.72 31.47
CA SER A 682 13.92 10.94 30.74
C SER A 682 14.37 12.24 31.40
N LEU A 683 14.37 12.28 32.73
CA LEU A 683 14.93 13.38 33.51
C LEU A 683 16.46 13.42 33.42
N MET A 684 17.11 12.31 33.04
CA MET A 684 18.56 12.25 32.97
C MET A 684 19.15 12.79 31.66
N PHE A 685 18.61 12.42 30.48
CA PHE A 685 19.32 12.68 29.21
C PHE A 685 18.43 13.14 28.03
N GLY A 686 17.10 13.20 28.21
CA GLY A 686 16.15 13.26 27.09
C GLY A 686 16.10 14.57 26.29
N SER A 687 16.37 15.72 26.89
CA SER A 687 16.26 17.02 26.19
C SER A 687 17.61 17.63 25.78
N VAL A 688 18.69 17.34 26.51
CA VAL A 688 20.00 17.97 26.29
C VAL A 688 20.96 17.06 25.52
N MET A 689 20.75 15.74 25.55
CA MET A 689 21.68 14.74 24.99
C MET A 689 21.09 13.96 23.80
N ALA A 690 20.02 14.50 23.20
CA ALA A 690 19.61 14.16 21.83
C ALA A 690 20.65 14.63 20.77
N PHE A 691 21.61 15.46 21.19
CA PHE A 691 22.88 15.68 20.52
C PHE A 691 23.84 14.59 21.05
N PRO A 692 24.14 13.46 20.38
CA PRO A 692 24.52 13.41 18.96
C PRO A 692 24.47 12.04 18.21
N LEU A 693 24.31 12.02 16.89
CA LEU A 693 25.02 11.06 16.01
C LEU A 693 24.81 11.40 14.53
N LEU A 694 25.53 12.41 14.07
CA LEU A 694 25.51 12.83 12.66
C LEU A 694 26.40 11.98 11.77
N ALA A 695 27.29 11.17 12.35
CA ALA A 695 28.05 10.20 11.56
C ALA A 695 27.08 9.37 10.71
N VAL A 696 26.05 8.78 11.33
CA VAL A 696 25.08 7.90 10.64
C VAL A 696 24.19 8.64 9.62
N ALA A 697 23.76 9.87 9.92
CA ALA A 697 22.90 10.66 9.02
C ALA A 697 23.64 11.18 7.77
N GLY A 698 24.91 11.58 7.90
CA GLY A 698 25.72 12.08 6.77
C GLY A 698 25.92 11.04 5.66
N PHE A 699 25.96 9.74 6.00
CA PHE A 699 26.13 8.66 5.03
C PHE A 699 24.93 8.47 4.09
N GLY A 700 23.70 8.67 4.60
CA GLY A 700 22.49 8.54 3.79
C GLY A 700 22.41 9.60 2.69
N PHE A 701 22.87 10.82 2.98
CA PHE A 701 22.85 11.94 2.05
C PHE A 701 23.92 11.84 0.96
N TRP A 702 25.10 11.29 1.26
CA TRP A 702 26.19 11.17 0.28
C TRP A 702 25.85 10.23 -0.89
N LYS A 703 25.08 9.17 -0.64
CA LYS A 703 24.60 8.24 -1.69
C LYS A 703 23.79 8.94 -2.80
N THR A 704 23.28 10.14 -2.53
CA THR A 704 22.41 10.92 -3.42
C THR A 704 23.14 11.98 -4.24
N TYR A 705 24.41 12.27 -3.96
CA TYR A 705 25.13 13.38 -4.58
C TYR A 705 26.34 12.89 -5.38
N LYS A 706 26.21 12.89 -6.70
CA LYS A 706 27.37 12.75 -7.60
C LYS A 706 28.14 14.06 -7.59
N LEU A 707 29.44 14.00 -7.30
CA LEU A 707 30.35 15.12 -7.47
C LEU A 707 30.32 15.56 -8.95
N ASN A 708 30.10 16.86 -9.22
CA ASN A 708 30.28 17.40 -10.58
C ASN A 708 31.76 17.25 -10.95
N LYS A 709 32.06 16.23 -11.77
CA LYS A 709 33.41 15.86 -12.20
C LYS A 709 34.03 16.92 -13.12
N THR A 710 34.69 17.91 -12.54
CA THR A 710 35.86 18.60 -13.12
C THR A 710 36.69 19.24 -12.01
N LEU A 711 37.44 18.45 -11.25
CA LEU A 711 38.52 18.98 -10.39
C LEU A 711 39.81 19.02 -11.21
N GLU A 712 40.50 20.15 -11.21
CA GLU A 712 41.79 20.30 -11.89
C GLU A 712 42.86 19.39 -11.25
N GLU A 713 43.92 19.01 -11.97
CA GLU A 713 44.96 18.09 -11.48
C GLU A 713 45.64 18.60 -10.18
N ILE A 714 45.79 19.92 -10.06
CA ILE A 714 46.33 20.60 -8.87
C ILE A 714 45.38 20.44 -7.68
N GLU A 715 44.07 20.51 -7.90
CA GLU A 715 43.07 20.34 -6.87
C GLU A 715 43.08 18.90 -6.36
N LYS A 716 43.12 17.90 -7.26
CA LYS A 716 43.22 16.47 -6.89
C LYS A 716 44.40 16.16 -5.98
N LYS A 717 45.59 16.67 -6.32
CA LYS A 717 46.79 16.49 -5.47
C LYS A 717 46.63 17.14 -4.09
N LYS A 718 45.94 18.28 -4.00
CA LYS A 718 45.58 18.90 -2.71
C LYS A 718 44.59 18.03 -1.93
N VAL A 719 43.55 17.49 -2.56
CA VAL A 719 42.61 16.57 -1.91
C VAL A 719 43.36 15.41 -1.29
N GLU A 720 44.17 14.73 -2.09
CA GLU A 720 44.90 13.55 -1.64
C GLU A 720 45.80 13.86 -0.43
N LEU A 721 46.59 14.92 -0.51
CA LEU A 721 47.49 15.33 0.57
C LEU A 721 46.73 15.68 1.86
N TYR A 722 45.73 16.56 1.78
CA TYR A 722 45.04 17.07 2.97
C TYR A 722 44.07 16.05 3.58
N VAL A 723 43.44 15.19 2.77
CA VAL A 723 42.64 14.08 3.28
C VAL A 723 43.54 13.04 3.94
N TYR A 724 44.71 12.73 3.37
CA TYR A 724 45.67 11.84 4.01
C TYR A 724 46.14 12.38 5.37
N GLN A 725 46.54 13.65 5.43
CA GLN A 725 46.95 14.29 6.69
C GLN A 725 45.84 14.27 7.75
N ALA A 726 44.59 14.53 7.35
CA ALA A 726 43.46 14.49 8.25
C ALA A 726 43.17 13.06 8.76
N LEU A 727 43.27 12.06 7.88
CA LEU A 727 43.09 10.65 8.22
C LEU A 727 44.21 10.16 9.15
N ASP A 728 45.47 10.48 8.86
CA ASP A 728 46.62 10.13 9.70
C ASP A 728 46.51 10.77 11.10
N SER A 729 46.11 12.05 11.17
CA SER A 729 45.85 12.73 12.45
C SER A 729 44.72 12.05 13.24
N PHE A 730 43.66 11.61 12.55
CA PHE A 730 42.56 10.88 13.16
C PHE A 730 42.99 9.49 13.66
N GLU A 731 43.76 8.75 12.87
CA GLU A 731 44.31 7.45 13.27
C GLU A 731 45.25 7.60 14.47
N HIS A 732 46.09 8.64 14.48
CA HIS A 732 46.96 8.93 15.61
C HIS A 732 46.16 9.21 16.89
N LEU A 733 45.13 10.06 16.79
CA LEU A 733 44.18 10.32 17.88
C LEU A 733 43.56 9.01 18.39
N MET A 734 43.02 8.18 17.49
CA MET A 734 42.29 6.97 17.85
C MET A 734 43.16 5.85 18.42
N ASN A 735 44.40 5.70 17.94
CA ASN A 735 45.27 4.60 18.33
C ASN A 735 46.12 4.92 19.56
N TYR A 736 46.52 6.18 19.76
CA TYR A 736 47.47 6.54 20.82
C TYR A 736 46.87 7.41 21.91
N MET A 737 46.04 8.39 21.56
CA MET A 737 45.54 9.36 22.54
C MET A 737 44.20 8.94 23.16
N MET A 738 43.30 8.35 22.36
CA MET A 738 41.96 7.96 22.81
C MET A 738 41.98 6.96 23.98
N PRO A 739 42.82 5.90 23.97
CA PRO A 739 42.94 4.99 25.12
C PRO A 739 43.27 5.71 26.43
N TYR A 740 44.19 6.68 26.37
CA TYR A 740 44.56 7.50 27.52
C TYR A 740 43.38 8.36 28.00
N TYR A 741 42.69 9.07 27.09
CA TYR A 741 41.54 9.91 27.45
C TYR A 741 40.38 9.12 28.06
N ILE A 742 40.14 7.90 27.58
CA ILE A 742 39.14 6.99 28.16
C ILE A 742 39.53 6.61 29.59
N SER A 743 40.80 6.25 29.82
CA SER A 743 41.30 5.93 31.16
C SER A 743 41.13 7.09 32.13
N GLU A 744 41.51 8.30 31.72
CA GLU A 744 41.35 9.52 32.53
C GLU A 744 39.88 9.80 32.86
N ALA A 745 38.98 9.72 31.86
CA ALA A 745 37.55 9.94 32.09
C ALA A 745 36.95 8.92 33.07
N ASN A 746 37.36 7.64 32.94
CA ASN A 746 36.96 6.57 33.85
C ASN A 746 37.45 6.82 35.29
N GLU A 747 38.71 7.22 35.46
CA GLU A 747 39.30 7.49 36.77
C GLU A 747 38.62 8.68 37.45
N VAL A 748 38.38 9.75 36.70
CA VAL A 748 37.69 10.95 37.18
C VAL A 748 36.28 10.61 37.67
N LEU A 749 35.52 9.81 36.91
CA LEU A 749 34.19 9.36 37.33
C LEU A 749 34.25 8.43 38.53
N PHE A 750 35.22 7.51 38.57
CA PHE A 750 35.45 6.61 39.70
C PHE A 750 35.71 7.40 40.99
N ASN A 751 36.55 8.42 40.95
CA ASN A 751 36.86 9.29 42.08
C ASN A 751 35.61 10.02 42.60
N MET A 752 34.77 10.52 41.69
CA MET A 752 33.48 11.11 42.04
C MET A 752 32.57 10.08 42.73
N CYS A 753 32.39 8.89 42.12
CA CYS A 753 31.53 7.84 42.67
C CYS A 753 32.03 7.34 44.03
N SER A 754 33.35 7.19 44.20
CA SER A 754 33.98 6.80 45.46
C SER A 754 33.69 7.79 46.57
N ASN A 755 33.73 9.10 46.28
CA ASN A 755 33.37 10.14 47.24
C ASN A 755 31.89 10.09 47.63
N ILE A 756 30.98 9.90 46.66
CA ILE A 756 29.54 9.81 46.92
C ILE A 756 29.19 8.53 47.69
N SER A 757 29.87 7.42 47.41
CA SER A 757 29.61 6.11 48.02
C SER A 757 29.68 6.16 49.55
N LYS A 758 30.48 7.07 50.13
CA LYS A 758 30.61 7.30 51.58
C LYS A 758 29.25 7.61 52.21
N ASN A 759 28.38 8.32 51.50
CA ASN A 759 27.02 8.66 51.97
C ASN A 759 26.14 7.41 52.05
N TYR A 760 26.27 6.50 51.09
CA TYR A 760 25.51 5.25 51.01
C TYR A 760 25.95 4.20 52.04
N ARG A 761 27.19 4.26 52.54
CA ARG A 761 27.67 3.37 53.63
C ARG A 761 26.87 3.53 54.92
N SER A 762 26.29 4.70 55.16
CA SER A 762 25.42 4.97 56.32
C SER A 762 23.96 4.57 56.10
N MET A 763 23.64 3.96 54.96
CA MET A 763 22.28 3.66 54.48
C MET A 763 22.12 2.18 54.11
N LEU A 764 22.83 1.31 54.83
CA LEU A 764 22.86 -0.13 54.57
C LEU A 764 21.44 -0.69 54.59
N ASP A 765 21.04 -1.20 53.43
CA ASP A 765 19.85 -2.02 53.23
C ASP A 765 18.47 -1.36 53.41
N LEU A 766 18.38 -0.02 53.33
CA LEU A 766 17.10 0.66 53.17
C LEU A 766 16.43 0.23 51.84
N LYS A 767 15.20 -0.29 51.94
CA LYS A 767 14.46 -0.84 50.78
C LYS A 767 14.22 0.20 49.71
N GLU A 768 13.94 1.44 50.10
CA GLU A 768 13.67 2.57 49.21
C GLU A 768 14.91 2.91 48.38
N VAL A 769 16.09 2.92 49.00
CA VAL A 769 17.37 3.19 48.34
C VAL A 769 17.74 2.07 47.38
N LYS A 770 17.56 0.81 47.78
CA LYS A 770 17.79 -0.35 46.91
C LYS A 770 16.89 -0.30 45.67
N LYS A 771 15.61 0.00 45.86
CA LYS A 771 14.63 0.12 44.77
C LYS A 771 15.02 1.23 43.80
N GLU A 772 15.37 2.41 44.31
CA GLU A 772 15.77 3.55 43.49
C GLU A 772 17.05 3.26 42.68
N LEU A 773 18.10 2.72 43.32
CA LEU A 773 19.33 2.31 42.61
C LEU A 773 19.02 1.28 41.52
N PHE A 774 18.14 0.32 41.80
CA PHE A 774 17.74 -0.70 40.84
C PHE A 774 16.96 -0.13 39.65
N GLU A 775 16.06 0.84 39.87
CA GLU A 775 15.39 1.55 38.78
C GLU A 775 16.39 2.25 37.87
N ARG A 776 17.37 2.97 38.45
CA ARG A 776 18.42 3.67 37.70
C ARG A 776 19.31 2.73 36.92
N ILE A 777 19.71 1.60 37.51
CA ILE A 777 20.48 0.55 36.80
C ILE A 777 19.67 0.02 35.62
N SER A 778 18.38 -0.25 35.82
CA SER A 778 17.49 -0.78 34.77
C SER A 778 17.32 0.21 33.62
N ASP A 779 17.25 1.50 33.93
CA ASP A 779 17.20 2.60 32.96
C ASP A 779 18.49 2.69 32.13
N LEU A 780 19.65 2.70 32.78
CA LEU A 780 20.95 2.73 32.10
C LEU A 780 21.21 1.44 31.31
N TYR A 781 20.76 0.29 31.80
CA TYR A 781 20.80 -0.97 31.06
C TYR A 781 19.97 -0.86 29.77
N THR A 782 18.73 -0.39 29.88
CA THR A 782 17.82 -0.22 28.74
C THR A 782 18.44 0.70 27.69
N PHE A 783 19.01 1.83 28.11
CA PHE A 783 19.73 2.74 27.22
C PHE A 783 20.80 2.03 26.38
N LYS A 784 21.62 1.17 27.01
CA LYS A 784 22.71 0.44 26.34
C LYS A 784 22.20 -0.57 25.29
N GLN A 785 21.05 -1.19 25.53
CA GLN A 785 20.47 -2.17 24.60
C GLN A 785 19.83 -1.53 23.37
N LEU A 786 19.48 -0.25 23.44
CA LEU A 786 18.86 0.43 22.30
C LEU A 786 19.88 0.65 21.15
N PRO A 787 19.41 0.77 19.90
CA PRO A 787 20.24 1.08 18.74
C PRO A 787 20.95 2.44 18.84
N ILE A 788 21.97 2.62 18.01
CA ILE A 788 22.73 3.88 17.88
C ILE A 788 21.92 4.95 17.14
N GLY A 789 21.09 4.57 16.16
CA GLY A 789 20.26 5.50 15.39
C GLY A 789 19.27 4.81 14.46
N ASP A 790 18.50 5.59 13.70
CA ASP A 790 17.37 5.15 12.86
C ASP A 790 17.69 4.07 11.84
N THR A 791 18.88 4.12 11.25
CA THR A 791 19.27 3.25 10.14
C THR A 791 20.29 2.19 10.57
N ASN A 792 20.75 2.24 11.82
CA ASN A 792 21.80 1.35 12.32
C ASN A 792 21.29 0.53 13.50
N ILE A 793 21.02 -0.75 13.22
CA ILE A 793 20.58 -1.78 14.18
C ILE A 793 21.63 -2.04 15.27
N ARG A 794 22.89 -1.69 15.02
CA ARG A 794 23.97 -1.86 16.00
C ARG A 794 23.63 -1.14 17.32
N THR A 795 23.85 -1.81 18.43
CA THR A 795 23.44 -1.34 19.76
C THR A 795 24.47 -0.38 20.36
N LYS A 796 24.05 0.46 21.31
CA LYS A 796 24.99 1.30 22.07
C LYS A 796 26.00 0.47 22.87
N LYS A 797 25.57 -0.70 23.37
CA LYS A 797 26.42 -1.70 24.03
C LYS A 797 27.60 -2.10 23.15
N ASP A 798 27.38 -2.35 21.87
CA ASP A 798 28.46 -2.77 20.95
C ASP A 798 29.55 -1.71 20.82
N ILE A 799 29.18 -0.42 20.83
CA ILE A 799 30.18 0.68 20.83
C ILE A 799 30.88 0.76 22.18
N ILE A 800 30.14 0.67 23.28
CA ILE A 800 30.72 0.72 24.63
C ILE A 800 31.77 -0.39 24.81
N GLU A 801 31.51 -1.59 24.30
CA GLU A 801 32.48 -2.68 24.32
C GLU A 801 33.73 -2.36 23.48
N GLU A 802 33.61 -1.71 22.33
CA GLU A 802 34.77 -1.27 21.55
C GLU A 802 35.59 -0.20 22.28
N ILE A 803 34.92 0.76 22.92
CA ILE A 803 35.57 1.76 23.78
C ILE A 803 36.35 1.06 24.89
N HIS A 804 35.75 0.11 25.60
CA HIS A 804 36.42 -0.64 26.67
C HIS A 804 37.59 -1.49 26.17
N ARG A 805 37.47 -2.12 25.00
CA ARG A 805 38.57 -2.90 24.39
C ARG A 805 39.77 -2.01 24.09
N SER A 806 39.55 -0.77 23.66
CA SER A 806 40.64 0.16 23.38
C SER A 806 41.37 0.67 24.63
N ALA A 807 40.69 0.68 25.79
CA ALA A 807 41.29 1.07 27.07
C ALA A 807 42.03 -0.09 27.78
N ASN A 808 41.85 -1.35 27.34
CA ASN A 808 42.38 -2.54 28.03
C ASN A 808 43.62 -3.14 27.36
N LEU A 809 44.79 -2.70 27.83
CA LEU A 809 45.83 -3.62 28.29
C LEU A 809 45.74 -3.66 29.82
N SER A 810 45.18 -4.73 30.38
CA SER A 810 45.40 -5.26 31.77
C SER A 810 44.39 -5.08 32.93
N THR A 811 43.22 -4.41 32.84
CA THR A 811 42.36 -4.20 34.05
C THR A 811 40.99 -4.90 34.10
N LEU A 812 40.56 -5.66 33.08
CA LEU A 812 39.27 -6.39 33.10
C LEU A 812 39.32 -7.89 33.44
N LYS A 813 40.45 -8.42 33.90
CA LYS A 813 40.51 -9.80 34.43
C LYS A 813 40.16 -9.78 35.92
N ASP A 814 38.88 -9.98 36.22
CA ASP A 814 38.27 -10.43 37.49
C ASP A 814 36.96 -9.66 37.76
N ILE A 815 35.93 -9.95 36.96
CA ILE A 815 34.57 -9.44 37.19
C ILE A 815 33.92 -10.34 38.24
N ASN A 816 33.70 -9.81 39.44
CA ASN A 816 32.98 -10.47 40.54
C ASN A 816 31.56 -10.91 40.08
N PRO A 817 31.12 -12.16 40.34
CA PRO A 817 29.78 -12.65 39.98
C PRO A 817 28.62 -11.86 40.62
N LEU A 818 28.88 -11.00 41.61
CA LEU A 818 27.88 -10.17 42.29
C LEU A 818 27.54 -8.86 41.54
N TYR A 819 28.16 -8.56 40.41
CA TYR A 819 27.80 -7.40 39.61
C TYR A 819 26.52 -7.66 38.81
N ILE A 820 25.54 -6.73 38.88
CA ILE A 820 24.34 -6.84 38.05
C ILE A 820 24.70 -6.48 36.60
N ILE A 821 24.95 -7.51 35.80
CA ILE A 821 25.24 -7.44 34.37
C ILE A 821 24.02 -7.98 33.59
N GLY A 822 23.84 -7.57 32.34
CA GLY A 822 22.86 -8.19 31.45
C GLY A 822 23.38 -9.51 30.90
N GLY A 823 22.53 -10.54 30.88
CA GLY A 823 22.93 -11.91 30.54
C GLY A 823 23.74 -12.56 31.67
N GLU A 824 23.27 -13.70 32.19
CA GLU A 824 24.05 -14.51 33.12
C GLU A 824 25.13 -15.27 32.34
N ASN A 825 26.35 -14.76 32.35
CA ASN A 825 27.54 -15.57 32.13
C ASN A 825 28.44 -15.47 33.36
N TYR A 826 27.95 -15.94 34.51
CA TYR A 826 28.77 -16.31 35.66
C TYR A 826 28.01 -17.37 36.48
N VAL A 827 28.15 -18.64 36.08
CA VAL A 827 28.16 -19.78 37.01
C VAL A 827 29.60 -20.18 37.17
#